data_AF-A0A9X1KXZ6-F1
#
_entry.id   AF-A0A9X1KXZ6-F1
#
_cell.length_a   1.000
_cell.length_b   1.000
_cell.length_c   1.000
_cell.angle_alpha   90.00
_cell.angle_beta   90.00
_cell.angle_gamma   90.00
#
_symmetry.space_group_name_H-M   'P 1'
#
loop_
_entity.id
_entity.type
_entity.pdbx_description
1 polymer ?
#
loop_
_entity_poly.entity_id
_entity_poly.type
_entity_poly.pdbx_seq_one_letter_code
_entity_poly.pdbx_strand_id
1 'polypeptide(L)'
;MNKNHSQSVDITLIIVNYNVKEYLANLLYSVDRAKHDLSLQIIVVDNDSHDGSLAYLKPRFPGVEFIANSINAGFGTANNQAINISQGKYTLLVNPDVLISENTLIALFDHMEQNPDTGACGCKILNPDGTFAPESRRSVPTPANALWKVLGLTTLFPDNRRFSEYYLGWMDPDEPARVPVLSGSFMFFRTAVLRKLNGFDERFFMYGEDIDLCYRVAREGYNIDYVPSTSIIHYKGESTKKDNWRYVITFNKALYQFFDKHYSYGYTLFFRMLIYSGIVLKTFLSYIVTLIKKASRPAVDLLILNTLIVILFLLRYSIPVAGFAEAYSPRFLIVNLLLSVFFLMAGKYYEQYGKNRFSASAAIKSTFIAFTGVVLITFFLRDFAFSRLILLAGAIIGPVLIAAVRFFEKTRPSNIHRAGSQIIRPRLLVAGVGDVTRSLIQKIRAEASWNYDIIGLVSQADTQDMNELEHVPVIGSIHQLPELVKSYRADQVLFTLDSISHLDILKMMSQIEDRNVVYKVVPESLDYIVGKSHVEYFDDIPVMDVELPYNAGWNRFVKRGVDMALSGLMLVLMMPVYPFFRLIASGRNRKLHIPLGSDPLLKPGLNLWNPHSRHRFLNVFHLLAATLQGRLSLVGAPLTDQAVSVNISYKYGLTGLLQINEKRLFRQEEKNRFELYYLQNYSIWMDFEIIFKTLLSGTCCFIYMNAAINNGD
;
A
#
# COMPACT_ATOMS: atom_id res chain seq x y z
N MET A 1 -39.78 12.18 -40.72
CA MET A 1 -39.94 13.48 -40.06
C MET A 1 -38.74 13.71 -39.17
N ASN A 2 -37.77 14.51 -39.62
CA ASN A 2 -36.62 14.93 -38.82
C ASN A 2 -37.10 15.90 -37.73
N LYS A 3 -37.13 15.45 -36.47
CA LYS A 3 -37.23 16.35 -35.33
C LYS A 3 -35.85 16.91 -35.05
N ASN A 4 -35.64 18.17 -35.41
CA ASN A 4 -34.63 19.02 -34.78
C ASN A 4 -34.96 19.12 -33.29
N HIS A 5 -34.42 18.23 -32.46
CA HIS A 5 -34.26 18.47 -31.04
C HIS A 5 -32.93 19.18 -30.86
N SER A 6 -32.96 20.44 -30.41
CA SER A 6 -31.89 20.98 -29.57
C SER A 6 -31.56 19.90 -28.54
N GLN A 7 -30.41 19.22 -28.64
CA GLN A 7 -30.05 18.10 -27.77
C GLN A 7 -30.12 18.57 -26.31
N SER A 8 -31.20 18.22 -25.61
CA SER A 8 -31.32 18.46 -24.18
C SER A 8 -30.34 17.54 -23.45
N VAL A 9 -29.62 18.08 -22.48
CA VAL A 9 -28.75 17.27 -21.61
C VAL A 9 -29.64 16.37 -20.75
N ASP A 10 -29.36 15.07 -20.71
CA ASP A 10 -30.11 14.11 -19.91
C ASP A 10 -29.62 14.14 -18.47
N ILE A 11 -28.30 14.07 -18.28
CA ILE A 11 -27.67 14.01 -16.96
C ILE A 11 -26.50 15.01 -16.88
N THR A 12 -26.50 15.85 -15.83
CA THR A 12 -25.29 16.58 -15.42
C THR A 12 -24.56 15.79 -14.33
N LEU A 13 -23.30 15.41 -14.58
CA LEU A 13 -22.41 14.87 -13.56
C LEU A 13 -21.62 15.99 -12.90
N ILE A 14 -21.66 16.03 -11.58
CA ILE A 14 -20.91 17.00 -10.75
C ILE A 14 -19.94 16.23 -9.87
N ILE A 15 -18.67 16.60 -9.97
CA ILE A 15 -17.57 15.95 -9.27
C ILE A 15 -16.75 17.01 -8.53
N VAL A 16 -16.63 16.90 -7.22
CA VAL A 16 -15.74 17.78 -6.43
C VAL A 16 -14.41 17.07 -6.21
N ASN A 17 -13.33 17.63 -6.77
CA ASN A 17 -12.00 17.08 -6.70
C ASN A 17 -11.17 17.75 -5.59
N TYR A 18 -10.38 16.95 -4.86
CA TYR A 18 -9.39 17.46 -3.90
C TYR A 18 -8.25 16.45 -3.71
N ASN A 19 -7.11 16.70 -4.36
CA ASN A 19 -5.87 15.90 -4.25
C ASN A 19 -6.03 14.39 -4.56
N VAL A 20 -6.83 14.04 -5.58
CA VAL A 20 -7.09 12.65 -5.99
C VAL A 20 -7.16 12.50 -7.52
N LYS A 21 -6.21 13.10 -8.24
CA LYS A 21 -6.20 13.14 -9.73
C LYS A 21 -6.41 11.78 -10.42
N GLU A 22 -5.83 10.70 -9.89
CA GLU A 22 -5.89 9.37 -10.50
C GLU A 22 -7.27 8.73 -10.35
N TYR A 23 -7.86 8.88 -9.17
CA TYR A 23 -9.22 8.42 -8.92
C TYR A 23 -10.21 9.16 -9.83
N LEU A 24 -10.06 10.48 -9.94
CA LEU A 24 -10.90 11.28 -10.82
C LEU A 24 -10.77 10.85 -12.30
N ALA A 25 -9.55 10.59 -12.78
CA ALA A 25 -9.38 10.09 -14.14
C ALA A 25 -10.09 8.75 -14.36
N ASN A 26 -9.98 7.81 -13.41
CA ASN A 26 -10.68 6.53 -13.48
C ASN A 26 -12.21 6.68 -13.47
N LEU A 27 -12.74 7.58 -12.64
CA LEU A 27 -14.16 7.90 -12.66
C LEU A 27 -14.58 8.38 -14.06
N LEU A 28 -13.86 9.34 -14.65
CA LEU A 28 -14.18 9.88 -15.97
C LEU A 28 -14.14 8.82 -17.07
N TYR A 29 -13.17 7.89 -17.04
CA TYR A 29 -13.16 6.75 -17.96
C TYR A 29 -14.36 5.81 -17.75
N SER A 30 -14.73 5.51 -16.50
CA SER A 30 -15.92 4.68 -16.24
C SER A 30 -17.23 5.36 -16.65
N VAL A 31 -17.30 6.69 -16.56
CA VAL A 31 -18.42 7.49 -17.04
C VAL A 31 -18.55 7.44 -18.56
N ASP A 32 -17.44 7.56 -19.29
CA ASP A 32 -17.44 7.47 -20.74
C ASP A 32 -18.02 6.13 -21.23
N ARG A 33 -17.65 5.03 -20.55
CA ARG A 33 -18.21 3.69 -20.83
C ARG A 33 -19.68 3.53 -20.44
N ALA A 34 -20.12 4.18 -19.37
CA ALA A 34 -21.50 4.08 -18.87
C ALA A 34 -22.48 5.04 -19.56
N LYS A 35 -21.99 5.94 -20.42
CA LYS A 35 -22.79 6.98 -21.06
C LYS A 35 -23.92 6.44 -21.96
N HIS A 36 -23.68 5.34 -22.68
CA HIS A 36 -24.60 4.83 -23.71
C HIS A 36 -25.08 5.96 -24.66
N ASP A 37 -26.38 6.02 -24.96
CA ASP A 37 -27.00 7.05 -25.81
C ASP A 37 -27.38 8.33 -25.04
N LEU A 38 -27.04 8.43 -23.75
CA LEU A 38 -27.41 9.58 -22.91
C LEU A 38 -26.53 10.79 -23.21
N SER A 39 -27.15 11.97 -23.26
CA SER A 39 -26.44 13.24 -23.35
C SER A 39 -25.94 13.69 -21.97
N LEU A 40 -24.63 13.83 -21.81
CA LEU A 40 -23.98 14.16 -20.53
C LEU A 40 -23.34 15.55 -20.56
N GLN A 41 -23.52 16.30 -19.49
CA GLN A 41 -22.68 17.45 -19.12
C GLN A 41 -21.83 17.03 -17.92
N ILE A 42 -20.51 17.14 -17.99
CA ILE A 42 -19.62 16.76 -16.88
C ILE A 42 -18.93 18.02 -16.37
N ILE A 43 -19.11 18.31 -15.08
CA ILE A 43 -18.52 19.45 -14.40
C ILE A 43 -17.65 18.96 -13.24
N VAL A 44 -16.37 19.31 -13.29
CA VAL A 44 -15.39 19.03 -12.24
C VAL A 44 -15.05 20.32 -11.52
N VAL A 45 -15.29 20.37 -10.20
CA VAL A 45 -14.89 21.47 -9.34
C VAL A 45 -13.62 21.07 -8.59
N ASP A 46 -12.47 21.58 -9.03
CA ASP A 46 -11.20 21.41 -8.33
C ASP A 46 -11.15 22.35 -7.11
N ASN A 47 -11.19 21.76 -5.92
CA ASN A 47 -11.39 22.48 -4.67
C ASN A 47 -10.06 22.82 -3.99
N ASP A 48 -9.14 23.44 -4.74
CA ASP A 48 -7.76 23.77 -4.34
C ASP A 48 -6.84 22.54 -4.22
N SER A 49 -6.67 21.80 -5.31
CA SER A 49 -5.75 20.65 -5.36
C SER A 49 -4.30 21.06 -5.66
N HIS A 50 -3.34 20.34 -5.07
CA HIS A 50 -1.89 20.54 -5.24
C HIS A 50 -1.17 19.32 -5.82
N ASP A 51 -1.90 18.32 -6.29
CA ASP A 51 -1.38 17.08 -6.88
C ASP A 51 -1.13 17.16 -8.40
N GLY A 52 -1.44 18.31 -9.02
CA GLY A 52 -1.38 18.51 -10.47
C GLY A 52 -2.63 18.09 -11.23
N SER A 53 -3.77 17.87 -10.54
CA SER A 53 -5.05 17.44 -11.12
C SER A 53 -5.42 18.15 -12.42
N LEU A 54 -5.51 19.48 -12.42
CA LEU A 54 -5.96 20.23 -13.60
C LEU A 54 -5.02 20.11 -14.81
N ALA A 55 -3.71 20.11 -14.56
CA ALA A 55 -2.71 19.97 -15.63
C ALA A 55 -2.75 18.57 -16.26
N TYR A 56 -3.06 17.56 -15.46
CA TYR A 56 -3.18 16.17 -15.92
C TYR A 56 -4.49 15.90 -16.68
N LEU A 57 -5.62 16.42 -16.18
CA LEU A 57 -6.97 16.08 -16.62
C LEU A 57 -7.46 16.91 -17.81
N LYS A 58 -7.21 18.23 -17.84
CA LYS A 58 -7.71 19.12 -18.90
C LYS A 58 -7.33 18.66 -20.33
N PRO A 59 -6.08 18.23 -20.60
CA PRO A 59 -5.72 17.75 -21.94
C PRO A 59 -6.37 16.41 -22.31
N ARG A 60 -6.66 15.56 -21.32
CA ARG A 60 -7.20 14.20 -21.51
C ARG A 60 -8.72 14.19 -21.68
N PHE A 61 -9.41 15.15 -21.07
CA PHE A 61 -10.87 15.21 -21.06
C PHE A 61 -11.38 16.58 -21.53
N PRO A 62 -11.22 16.91 -22.83
CA PRO A 62 -11.60 18.22 -23.37
C PRO A 62 -13.11 18.50 -23.32
N GLY A 63 -13.95 17.46 -23.21
CA GLY A 63 -15.41 17.59 -23.05
C GLY A 63 -15.88 17.85 -21.62
N VAL A 64 -14.97 17.95 -20.65
CA VAL A 64 -15.28 18.20 -19.23
C VAL A 64 -15.10 19.68 -18.92
N GLU A 65 -16.09 20.27 -18.25
CA GLU A 65 -16.02 21.64 -17.74
C GLU A 65 -15.30 21.65 -16.38
N PHE A 66 -14.23 22.44 -16.26
CA PHE A 66 -13.45 22.52 -15.02
C PHE A 66 -13.61 23.89 -14.34
N ILE A 67 -14.08 23.89 -13.10
CA ILE A 67 -14.08 25.04 -12.19
C ILE A 67 -12.91 24.87 -11.23
N ALA A 68 -12.06 25.89 -11.08
CA ALA A 68 -10.91 25.85 -10.18
C ALA A 68 -11.08 26.84 -9.04
N ASN A 69 -11.18 26.34 -7.81
CA ASN A 69 -11.23 27.17 -6.61
C ASN A 69 -9.82 27.52 -6.13
N SER A 70 -9.66 28.72 -5.57
CA SER A 70 -8.42 29.19 -4.96
C SER A 70 -8.25 28.78 -3.49
N ILE A 71 -9.31 28.24 -2.88
CA ILE A 71 -9.35 27.71 -1.53
C ILE A 71 -10.25 26.48 -1.49
N ASN A 72 -10.00 25.55 -0.56
CA ASN A 72 -10.94 24.48 -0.28
C ASN A 72 -12.21 25.04 0.40
N ALA A 73 -13.27 25.22 -0.39
CA ALA A 73 -14.54 25.80 0.06
C ALA A 73 -15.46 24.81 0.82
N GLY A 74 -15.06 23.54 0.94
CA GLY A 74 -15.92 22.47 1.43
C GLY A 74 -16.76 21.80 0.33
N PHE A 75 -17.32 20.63 0.65
CA PHE A 75 -17.99 19.76 -0.34
C PHE A 75 -19.32 20.34 -0.83
N GLY A 76 -20.17 20.82 0.08
CA GLY A 76 -21.48 21.38 -0.27
C GLY A 76 -21.37 22.63 -1.13
N THR A 77 -20.54 23.59 -0.72
CA THR A 77 -20.29 24.84 -1.46
C THR A 77 -19.72 24.58 -2.85
N ALA A 78 -18.74 23.67 -2.98
CA ALA A 78 -18.18 23.33 -4.29
C ALA A 78 -19.23 22.68 -5.21
N ASN A 79 -20.05 21.76 -4.70
CA ASN A 79 -21.15 21.19 -5.49
C ASN A 79 -22.18 22.25 -5.91
N ASN A 80 -22.53 23.20 -5.04
CA ASN A 80 -23.50 24.25 -5.35
C ASN A 80 -23.08 25.12 -6.55
N GLN A 81 -21.78 25.40 -6.70
CA GLN A 81 -21.25 26.12 -7.87
C GLN A 81 -21.63 25.42 -9.18
N ALA A 82 -21.44 24.10 -9.23
CA ALA A 82 -21.77 23.29 -10.40
C ALA A 82 -23.28 23.04 -10.56
N ILE A 83 -24.04 22.92 -9.46
CA ILE A 83 -25.51 22.77 -9.48
C ILE A 83 -26.16 24.00 -10.15
N ASN A 84 -25.61 25.19 -9.94
CA ASN A 84 -26.14 26.42 -10.51
C ASN A 84 -26.06 26.46 -12.04
N ILE A 85 -25.07 25.79 -12.64
CA ILE A 85 -24.85 25.75 -14.09
C ILE A 85 -25.26 24.41 -14.72
N SER A 86 -25.86 23.49 -13.95
CA SER A 86 -26.29 22.19 -14.46
C SER A 86 -27.41 22.33 -15.48
N GLN A 87 -27.39 21.55 -16.55
CA GLN A 87 -28.39 21.63 -17.63
C GLN A 87 -29.21 20.34 -17.78
N GLY A 88 -28.76 19.25 -17.14
CA GLY A 88 -29.39 17.94 -17.20
C GLY A 88 -30.79 17.92 -16.61
N LYS A 89 -31.66 17.09 -17.18
CA LYS A 89 -32.94 16.71 -16.54
C LYS A 89 -32.71 16.11 -15.15
N TYR A 90 -31.65 15.32 -15.03
CA TYR A 90 -31.15 14.76 -13.78
C TYR A 90 -29.74 15.28 -13.48
N THR A 91 -29.37 15.28 -12.20
CA THR A 91 -28.02 15.64 -11.74
C THR A 91 -27.47 14.51 -10.89
N LEU A 92 -26.31 14.00 -11.26
CA LEU A 92 -25.54 13.03 -10.48
C LEU A 92 -24.45 13.76 -9.71
N LEU A 93 -24.53 13.73 -8.39
CA LEU A 93 -23.47 14.17 -7.48
C LEU A 93 -22.64 12.93 -7.12
N VAL A 94 -21.36 12.92 -7.49
CA VAL A 94 -20.49 11.75 -7.32
C VAL A 94 -19.10 12.15 -6.87
N ASN A 95 -18.55 11.38 -5.94
CA ASN A 95 -17.18 11.58 -5.49
C ASN A 95 -16.16 11.12 -6.55
N PRO A 96 -14.98 11.75 -6.60
CA PRO A 96 -13.93 11.39 -7.57
C PRO A 96 -13.36 9.98 -7.37
N ASP A 97 -13.51 9.38 -6.18
CA ASP A 97 -13.03 8.03 -5.83
C ASP A 97 -14.09 6.94 -6.00
N VAL A 98 -14.96 7.11 -7.00
CA VAL A 98 -15.99 6.16 -7.38
C VAL A 98 -15.68 5.52 -8.74
N LEU A 99 -15.99 4.23 -8.87
CA LEU A 99 -16.00 3.51 -10.14
C LEU A 99 -17.43 3.07 -10.43
N ILE A 100 -17.96 3.46 -11.59
CA ILE A 100 -19.34 3.13 -11.96
C ILE A 100 -19.39 1.96 -12.95
N SER A 101 -20.45 1.16 -12.85
CA SER A 101 -20.74 0.09 -13.81
C SER A 101 -21.31 0.66 -15.10
N GLU A 102 -21.12 -0.04 -16.22
CA GLU A 102 -21.61 0.39 -17.53
C GLU A 102 -23.14 0.64 -17.52
N ASN A 103 -23.90 -0.19 -16.80
CA ASN A 103 -25.35 -0.06 -16.71
C ASN A 103 -25.86 0.98 -15.69
N THR A 104 -24.98 1.66 -14.94
CA THR A 104 -25.41 2.47 -13.79
C THR A 104 -26.24 3.69 -14.21
N LEU A 105 -25.80 4.46 -15.20
CA LEU A 105 -26.47 5.69 -15.58
C LEU A 105 -27.85 5.42 -16.17
N ILE A 106 -27.96 4.44 -17.06
CA ILE A 106 -29.23 4.07 -17.70
C ILE A 106 -30.23 3.48 -16.69
N ALA A 107 -29.78 2.61 -15.78
CA ALA A 107 -30.66 2.02 -14.77
C ALA A 107 -31.29 3.07 -13.83
N LEU A 108 -30.51 4.09 -13.44
CA LEU A 108 -31.01 5.18 -12.59
C LEU A 108 -31.87 6.16 -13.37
N PHE A 109 -31.53 6.44 -14.64
CA PHE A 109 -32.35 7.26 -15.52
C PHE A 109 -33.74 6.63 -15.69
N ASP A 110 -33.80 5.35 -16.07
CA ASP A 110 -35.06 4.61 -16.27
C ASP A 110 -35.88 4.52 -14.99
N HIS A 111 -35.23 4.28 -13.84
CA HIS A 111 -35.91 4.29 -12.53
C HIS A 111 -36.58 5.63 -12.26
N MET A 112 -35.90 6.74 -12.53
CA MET A 112 -36.44 8.07 -12.32
C MET A 112 -37.54 8.42 -13.33
N GLU A 113 -37.47 7.96 -14.58
CA GLU A 113 -38.59 8.12 -15.53
C GLU A 113 -39.85 7.38 -15.06
N GLN A 114 -39.69 6.18 -14.48
CA GLN A 114 -40.79 5.33 -14.03
C GLN A 114 -41.40 5.78 -12.69
N ASN A 115 -40.67 6.55 -11.87
CA ASN A 115 -41.10 6.98 -10.54
C ASN A 115 -41.11 8.53 -10.41
N PRO A 116 -42.18 9.21 -10.85
CA PRO A 116 -42.30 10.68 -10.80
C PRO A 116 -42.24 11.29 -9.39
N ASP A 117 -42.67 10.54 -8.38
CA ASP A 117 -42.67 10.91 -6.95
C ASP A 117 -41.28 10.80 -6.29
N THR A 118 -40.31 10.22 -6.99
CA THR A 118 -38.93 10.10 -6.51
C THR A 118 -38.15 11.37 -6.82
N GLY A 119 -37.66 12.03 -5.77
CA GLY A 119 -36.83 13.23 -5.87
C GLY A 119 -35.34 12.90 -6.01
N ALA A 120 -34.91 11.77 -5.45
CA ALA A 120 -33.54 11.28 -5.52
C ALA A 120 -33.47 9.75 -5.46
N CYS A 121 -32.46 9.15 -6.08
CA CYS A 121 -32.13 7.75 -5.90
C CYS A 121 -30.61 7.52 -5.80
N GLY A 122 -30.24 6.38 -5.23
CA GLY A 122 -28.86 5.90 -5.19
C GLY A 122 -28.82 4.39 -5.40
N CYS A 123 -27.62 3.84 -5.57
CA CYS A 123 -27.43 2.42 -5.91
C CYS A 123 -26.65 1.66 -4.83
N LYS A 124 -26.43 0.36 -5.06
CA LYS A 124 -25.62 -0.49 -4.18
C LYS A 124 -24.16 -0.04 -4.22
N ILE A 125 -23.60 0.34 -3.08
CA ILE A 125 -22.17 0.72 -2.98
C ILE A 125 -21.39 -0.47 -2.44
N LEU A 126 -20.30 -0.80 -3.12
CA LEU A 126 -19.35 -1.83 -2.74
C LEU A 126 -18.03 -1.18 -2.30
N ASN A 127 -17.43 -1.75 -1.27
CA ASN A 127 -16.07 -1.41 -0.88
C ASN A 127 -15.07 -1.98 -1.91
N PRO A 128 -13.81 -1.52 -1.93
CA PRO A 128 -12.78 -2.05 -2.85
C PRO A 128 -12.44 -3.53 -2.69
N ASP A 129 -12.95 -4.17 -1.64
CA ASP A 129 -12.84 -5.62 -1.41
C ASP A 129 -14.11 -6.38 -1.83
N GLY A 130 -15.03 -5.74 -2.56
CA GLY A 130 -16.29 -6.33 -3.02
C GLY A 130 -17.39 -6.40 -1.95
N THR A 131 -17.10 -6.10 -0.70
CA THR A 131 -18.09 -6.17 0.38
C THR A 131 -19.10 -5.03 0.31
N PHE A 132 -20.35 -5.29 0.68
CA PHE A 132 -21.39 -4.26 0.76
C PHE A 132 -20.99 -3.13 1.72
N ALA A 133 -21.16 -1.88 1.27
CA ALA A 133 -20.94 -0.69 2.08
C ALA A 133 -22.26 -0.26 2.74
N PRO A 134 -22.42 -0.38 4.08
CA PRO A 134 -23.68 -0.07 4.75
C PRO A 134 -24.11 1.40 4.59
N GLU A 135 -23.19 2.32 4.28
CA GLU A 135 -23.52 3.71 3.96
C GLU A 135 -24.39 3.90 2.70
N SER A 136 -24.52 2.88 1.84
CA SER A 136 -25.41 2.91 0.67
C SER A 136 -26.83 3.35 1.03
N ARG A 137 -27.26 3.04 2.25
CA ARG A 137 -28.57 3.39 2.80
C ARG A 137 -28.48 3.70 4.28
N ARG A 138 -29.03 4.85 4.68
CA ARG A 138 -29.01 5.30 6.07
C ARG A 138 -30.36 5.83 6.51
N SER A 139 -30.57 5.82 7.83
CA SER A 139 -31.63 6.63 8.43
C SER A 139 -31.12 8.02 8.83
N VAL A 140 -32.07 8.92 9.06
CA VAL A 140 -31.80 10.23 9.65
C VAL A 140 -31.16 10.02 11.04
N PRO A 141 -30.05 10.69 11.36
CA PRO A 141 -29.37 10.48 12.63
C PRO A 141 -30.25 10.92 13.80
N THR A 142 -30.45 10.01 14.75
CA THR A 142 -31.14 10.28 16.03
C THR A 142 -30.17 10.11 17.21
N PRO A 143 -30.46 10.72 18.37
CA PRO A 143 -29.67 10.51 19.59
C PRO A 143 -29.63 9.03 20.02
N ALA A 144 -30.72 8.29 19.80
CA ALA A 144 -30.77 6.85 20.06
C ALA A 144 -29.76 6.08 19.19
N ASN A 145 -29.71 6.38 17.89
CA ASN A 145 -28.76 5.76 16.95
C ASN A 145 -27.30 6.05 17.33
N ALA A 146 -27.02 7.27 17.78
CA ALA A 146 -25.70 7.64 18.30
C ALA A 146 -25.35 6.84 19.57
N LEU A 147 -26.31 6.67 20.48
CA LEU A 147 -26.12 5.90 21.72
C LEU A 147 -25.82 4.43 21.44
N TRP A 148 -26.59 3.76 20.57
CA TRP A 148 -26.36 2.36 20.20
C TRP A 148 -24.97 2.13 19.59
N LYS A 149 -24.51 3.09 18.79
CA LYS A 149 -23.18 3.06 18.19
C LYS A 149 -22.07 3.23 19.23
N VAL A 150 -22.25 4.11 20.22
CA VAL A 150 -21.27 4.32 21.31
C VAL A 150 -21.21 3.11 22.25
N LEU A 151 -22.35 2.50 22.56
CA LEU A 151 -22.44 1.29 23.39
C LEU A 151 -21.99 0.00 22.67
N GLY A 152 -21.68 0.07 21.37
CA GLY A 152 -21.30 -1.09 20.56
C GLY A 152 -22.45 -2.02 20.19
N LEU A 153 -23.70 -1.68 20.54
CA LEU A 153 -24.89 -2.50 20.28
C LEU A 153 -25.17 -2.65 18.78
N THR A 154 -24.85 -1.63 17.97
CA THR A 154 -24.96 -1.74 16.50
C THR A 154 -24.04 -2.82 15.92
N THR A 155 -22.87 -3.04 16.53
CA THR A 155 -21.92 -4.06 16.10
C THR A 155 -22.29 -5.44 16.65
N LEU A 156 -22.82 -5.50 17.87
CA LEU A 156 -23.26 -6.75 18.49
C LEU A 156 -24.56 -7.30 17.89
N PHE A 157 -25.45 -6.42 17.42
CA PHE A 157 -26.76 -6.78 16.87
C PHE A 157 -27.00 -6.10 15.50
N PRO A 158 -26.23 -6.49 14.46
CA PRO A 158 -26.27 -5.83 13.15
C PRO A 158 -27.61 -6.01 12.41
N ASP A 159 -28.33 -7.10 12.64
CA ASP A 159 -29.60 -7.38 11.94
C ASP A 159 -30.83 -6.90 12.74
N ASN A 160 -30.62 -6.30 13.91
CA ASN A 160 -31.72 -5.85 14.76
C ASN A 160 -32.20 -4.46 14.35
N ARG A 161 -33.49 -4.35 14.02
CA ARG A 161 -34.13 -3.10 13.58
C ARG A 161 -33.88 -1.88 14.48
N ARG A 162 -33.81 -2.08 15.79
CA ARG A 162 -33.60 -0.99 16.76
C ARG A 162 -32.14 -0.59 16.89
N PHE A 163 -31.22 -1.56 16.90
CA PHE A 163 -29.80 -1.30 17.17
C PHE A 163 -28.98 -0.97 15.92
N SER A 164 -29.46 -1.37 14.74
CA SER A 164 -28.84 -1.07 13.45
C SER A 164 -29.62 -0.07 12.59
N GLU A 165 -30.57 0.67 13.19
CA GLU A 165 -31.42 1.68 12.52
C GLU A 165 -30.64 2.65 11.65
N TYR A 166 -29.45 3.08 12.07
CA TYR A 166 -28.66 4.03 11.30
C TYR A 166 -28.25 3.52 9.90
N TYR A 167 -27.93 2.22 9.78
CA TYR A 167 -27.47 1.60 8.53
C TYR A 167 -28.52 0.67 7.91
N LEU A 168 -29.74 0.65 8.47
CA LEU A 168 -30.83 -0.22 8.01
C LEU A 168 -30.40 -1.69 7.90
N GLY A 169 -29.67 -2.18 8.91
CA GLY A 169 -28.96 -3.47 8.83
C GLY A 169 -29.85 -4.72 8.70
N TRP A 170 -31.15 -4.60 8.99
CA TRP A 170 -32.13 -5.69 8.83
C TRP A 170 -32.67 -5.83 7.40
N MET A 171 -32.39 -4.88 6.51
CA MET A 171 -32.86 -4.94 5.13
C MET A 171 -31.91 -5.81 4.30
N ASP A 172 -32.42 -6.50 3.29
CA ASP A 172 -31.57 -7.20 2.33
C ASP A 172 -30.84 -6.19 1.42
N PRO A 173 -29.50 -6.20 1.31
CA PRO A 173 -28.75 -5.31 0.41
C PRO A 173 -29.15 -5.36 -1.06
N ASP A 174 -29.78 -6.45 -1.51
CA ASP A 174 -30.17 -6.70 -2.90
C ASP A 174 -31.64 -6.37 -3.20
N GLU A 175 -32.42 -5.95 -2.19
CA GLU A 175 -33.81 -5.55 -2.37
C GLU A 175 -33.98 -4.03 -2.56
N PRO A 176 -34.74 -3.60 -3.57
CA PRO A 176 -35.11 -2.19 -3.73
C PRO A 176 -35.88 -1.68 -2.51
N ALA A 177 -35.56 -0.48 -2.05
CA ALA A 177 -36.17 0.07 -0.84
C ALA A 177 -36.27 1.59 -0.89
N ARG A 178 -37.28 2.15 -0.21
CA ARG A 178 -37.30 3.58 0.12
C ARG A 178 -36.41 3.82 1.32
N VAL A 179 -35.47 4.76 1.20
CA VAL A 179 -34.46 5.02 2.22
C VAL A 179 -34.45 6.48 2.61
N PRO A 180 -34.31 6.83 3.91
CA PRO A 180 -34.33 8.24 4.31
C PRO A 180 -33.12 9.05 3.82
N VAL A 181 -31.96 8.41 3.69
CA VAL A 181 -30.70 9.08 3.40
C VAL A 181 -29.82 8.21 2.49
N LEU A 182 -29.32 8.79 1.40
CA LEU A 182 -28.33 8.22 0.50
C LEU A 182 -26.89 8.52 0.98
N SER A 183 -25.89 7.82 0.43
CA SER A 183 -24.49 8.18 0.65
C SER A 183 -24.14 9.45 -0.13
N GLY A 184 -23.48 10.42 0.52
CA GLY A 184 -22.95 11.61 -0.17
C GLY A 184 -21.94 11.31 -1.29
N SER A 185 -21.41 10.08 -1.35
CA SER A 185 -20.49 9.65 -2.41
C SER A 185 -21.14 9.42 -3.78
N PHE A 186 -22.46 9.18 -3.81
CA PHE A 186 -23.19 8.91 -5.05
C PHE A 186 -24.68 9.18 -4.84
N MET A 187 -25.20 10.27 -5.42
CA MET A 187 -26.59 10.67 -5.29
C MET A 187 -27.14 11.19 -6.63
N PHE A 188 -28.20 10.57 -7.13
CA PHE A 188 -28.84 10.91 -8.39
C PHE A 188 -30.15 11.65 -8.12
N PHE A 189 -30.28 12.89 -8.57
CA PHE A 189 -31.42 13.74 -8.25
C PHE A 189 -32.18 14.20 -9.50
N ARG A 190 -33.47 14.48 -9.35
CA ARG A 190 -34.15 15.44 -10.23
C ARG A 190 -33.50 16.80 -10.07
N THR A 191 -32.99 17.37 -11.17
CA THR A 191 -32.36 18.70 -11.16
C THR A 191 -33.33 19.77 -10.66
N ALA A 192 -34.62 19.65 -11.00
CA ALA A 192 -35.67 20.55 -10.51
C ALA A 192 -35.81 20.53 -8.98
N VAL A 193 -35.69 19.37 -8.34
CA VAL A 193 -35.76 19.22 -6.88
C VAL A 193 -34.54 19.84 -6.21
N LEU A 194 -33.34 19.58 -6.74
CA LEU A 194 -32.10 20.20 -6.24
C LEU A 194 -32.16 21.73 -6.31
N ARG A 195 -32.63 22.29 -7.42
CA ARG A 195 -32.78 23.74 -7.61
C ARG A 195 -33.82 24.33 -6.67
N LYS A 196 -34.98 23.68 -6.51
CA LYS A 196 -36.02 24.10 -5.55
C LYS A 196 -35.46 24.20 -4.12
N LEU A 197 -34.55 23.29 -3.78
CA LEU A 197 -33.90 23.22 -2.47
C LEU A 197 -32.65 24.11 -2.34
N ASN A 198 -32.23 24.84 -3.38
CA ASN A 198 -30.97 25.58 -3.44
C ASN A 198 -29.74 24.72 -3.11
N GLY A 199 -29.73 23.45 -3.57
CA GLY A 199 -28.61 22.54 -3.38
C GLY A 199 -28.30 22.24 -1.90
N PHE A 200 -27.01 22.10 -1.58
CA PHE A 200 -26.53 21.85 -0.22
C PHE A 200 -26.55 23.10 0.65
N ASP A 201 -26.66 22.90 1.95
CA ASP A 201 -26.49 23.98 2.92
C ASP A 201 -25.00 24.23 3.19
N GLU A 202 -24.51 25.40 2.80
CA GLU A 202 -23.09 25.77 2.84
C GLU A 202 -22.52 25.92 4.26
N ARG A 203 -23.37 25.87 5.30
CA ARG A 203 -22.90 25.79 6.69
C ARG A 203 -22.15 24.49 6.96
N PHE A 204 -22.46 23.43 6.22
CA PHE A 204 -21.77 22.14 6.30
C PHE A 204 -20.53 22.18 5.41
N PHE A 205 -19.35 22.32 6.03
CA PHE A 205 -18.08 22.25 5.30
C PHE A 205 -17.86 20.86 4.67
N MET A 206 -18.09 19.80 5.46
CA MET A 206 -17.99 18.41 5.02
C MET A 206 -18.65 17.50 6.07
N TYR A 207 -19.24 16.39 5.61
CA TYR A 207 -20.11 15.49 6.36
C TYR A 207 -21.45 16.10 6.75
N GLY A 208 -22.51 15.30 6.69
CA GLY A 208 -23.84 15.68 7.13
C GLY A 208 -24.61 16.57 6.16
N GLU A 209 -23.95 17.17 5.15
CA GLU A 209 -24.62 17.88 4.05
C GLU A 209 -25.52 16.95 3.23
N ASP A 210 -25.09 15.70 3.06
CA ASP A 210 -25.83 14.63 2.38
C ASP A 210 -27.11 14.25 3.16
N ILE A 211 -26.97 14.10 4.49
CA ILE A 211 -28.08 13.86 5.41
C ILE A 211 -29.07 15.04 5.36
N ASP A 212 -28.56 16.28 5.43
CA ASP A 212 -29.37 17.50 5.38
C ASP A 212 -30.19 17.60 4.09
N LEU A 213 -29.54 17.39 2.95
CA LEU A 213 -30.18 17.48 1.65
C LEU A 213 -31.26 16.40 1.49
N CYS A 214 -30.96 15.15 1.82
CA CYS A 214 -31.95 14.06 1.78
C CYS A 214 -33.14 14.35 2.71
N TYR A 215 -32.87 14.85 3.92
CA TYR A 215 -33.93 15.21 4.86
C TYR A 215 -34.83 16.33 4.30
N ARG A 216 -34.27 17.34 3.63
CA ARG A 216 -35.04 18.40 2.98
C ARG A 216 -35.84 17.90 1.77
N VAL A 217 -35.31 16.98 0.97
CA VAL A 217 -36.05 16.33 -0.13
C VAL A 217 -37.30 15.63 0.41
N ALA A 218 -37.16 14.83 1.47
CA ALA A 218 -38.28 14.14 2.10
C ALA A 218 -39.33 15.13 2.67
N ARG A 219 -38.89 16.27 3.23
CA ARG A 219 -39.80 17.32 3.74
C ARG A 219 -40.59 18.03 2.64
N GLU A 220 -40.08 18.05 1.42
CA GLU A 220 -40.82 18.55 0.24
C GLU A 220 -41.81 17.53 -0.34
N GLY A 221 -41.95 16.36 0.31
CA GLY A 221 -42.90 15.32 -0.08
C GLY A 221 -42.40 14.33 -1.13
N TYR A 222 -41.11 14.39 -1.49
CA TYR A 222 -40.51 13.46 -2.44
C TYR A 222 -39.97 12.19 -1.76
N ASN A 223 -40.04 11.08 -2.48
CA ASN A 223 -39.41 9.83 -2.09
C ASN A 223 -37.91 9.82 -2.41
N ILE A 224 -37.17 9.00 -1.67
CA ILE A 224 -35.75 8.72 -1.91
C ILE A 224 -35.60 7.20 -2.00
N ASP A 225 -35.09 6.75 -3.15
CA ASP A 225 -35.09 5.33 -3.50
C ASP A 225 -33.67 4.74 -3.54
N TYR A 226 -33.56 3.50 -3.09
CA TYR A 226 -32.38 2.65 -3.21
C TYR A 226 -32.60 1.63 -4.32
N VAL A 227 -31.71 1.64 -5.32
CA VAL A 227 -31.81 0.89 -6.58
C VAL A 227 -30.65 -0.11 -6.67
N PRO A 228 -30.79 -1.35 -6.15
CA PRO A 228 -29.72 -2.34 -6.13
C PRO A 228 -29.50 -3.09 -7.45
N SER A 229 -30.31 -2.82 -8.48
CA SER A 229 -30.13 -3.40 -9.83
C SER A 229 -28.83 -2.97 -10.52
N THR A 230 -28.15 -1.95 -9.98
CA THR A 230 -26.80 -1.54 -10.36
C THR A 230 -25.95 -1.28 -9.11
N SER A 231 -24.63 -1.29 -9.29
CA SER A 231 -23.68 -1.09 -8.21
C SER A 231 -22.46 -0.27 -8.64
N ILE A 232 -21.78 0.30 -7.66
CA ILE A 232 -20.55 1.07 -7.82
C ILE A 232 -19.49 0.62 -6.81
N ILE A 233 -18.21 0.88 -7.08
CA ILE A 233 -17.15 0.82 -6.06
C ILE A 233 -16.88 2.23 -5.54
N HIS A 234 -16.72 2.37 -4.22
CA HIS A 234 -16.23 3.61 -3.61
C HIS A 234 -14.94 3.34 -2.84
N TYR A 235 -13.82 3.95 -3.28
CA TYR A 235 -12.47 3.70 -2.75
C TYR A 235 -12.17 4.32 -1.38
N LYS A 236 -13.10 5.08 -0.80
CA LYS A 236 -13.24 5.47 0.62
C LYS A 236 -11.93 5.76 1.38
N GLY A 237 -11.69 7.05 1.64
CA GLY A 237 -10.70 7.51 2.62
C GLY A 237 -9.39 8.03 2.03
N GLU A 238 -9.32 8.14 0.70
CA GLU A 238 -8.18 8.67 -0.05
C GLU A 238 -8.08 10.19 0.10
N SER A 239 -9.20 10.91 -0.03
CA SER A 239 -9.24 12.37 0.21
C SER A 239 -9.32 12.75 1.70
N THR A 240 -9.66 11.82 2.61
CA THR A 240 -9.68 12.09 4.06
C THR A 240 -9.34 10.87 4.90
N LYS A 241 -8.17 10.90 5.55
CA LYS A 241 -7.72 9.88 6.50
C LYS A 241 -8.57 9.92 7.78
N LYS A 242 -9.49 8.95 7.93
CA LYS A 242 -10.43 8.84 9.06
C LYS A 242 -9.80 8.68 10.44
N ASP A 243 -8.51 8.32 10.50
CA ASP A 243 -7.72 8.20 11.74
C ASP A 243 -7.24 9.56 12.30
N ASN A 244 -7.55 10.67 11.61
CA ASN A 244 -7.16 12.00 12.04
C ASN A 244 -8.18 12.58 13.03
N TRP A 245 -7.72 13.15 14.15
CA TRP A 245 -8.59 13.83 15.11
C TRP A 245 -9.46 14.92 14.46
N ARG A 246 -8.96 15.56 13.39
CA ARG A 246 -9.71 16.55 12.58
C ARG A 246 -10.99 15.96 11.99
N TYR A 247 -10.95 14.70 11.53
CA TYR A 247 -12.14 14.01 11.00
C TYR A 247 -13.24 13.92 12.06
N VAL A 248 -12.87 13.50 13.28
CA VAL A 248 -13.83 13.36 14.40
C VAL A 248 -14.47 14.71 14.73
N ILE A 249 -13.69 15.79 14.75
CA ILE A 249 -14.18 17.14 15.03
C ILE A 249 -15.13 17.61 13.93
N THR A 250 -14.74 17.51 12.66
CA THR A 250 -15.55 17.96 11.54
C THR A 250 -16.86 17.19 11.47
N PHE A 251 -16.82 15.86 11.62
CA PHE A 251 -18.03 15.02 11.65
C PHE A 251 -18.96 15.36 12.82
N ASN A 252 -18.41 15.55 14.02
CA ASN A 252 -19.20 15.91 15.19
C ASN A 252 -19.79 17.33 15.08
N LYS A 253 -19.05 18.28 14.50
CA LYS A 253 -19.53 19.63 14.19
C LYS A 253 -20.71 19.57 13.21
N ALA A 254 -20.57 18.82 12.12
CA ALA A 254 -21.64 18.59 11.15
C ALA A 254 -22.89 17.99 11.80
N LEU A 255 -22.72 16.97 12.63
CA LEU A 255 -23.85 16.35 13.33
C LEU A 255 -24.56 17.36 14.25
N TYR A 256 -23.82 18.19 14.98
CA TYR A 256 -24.39 19.29 15.76
C TYR A 256 -25.13 20.29 14.89
N GLN A 257 -24.56 20.72 13.76
CA GLN A 257 -25.20 21.65 12.81
C GLN A 257 -26.53 21.08 12.27
N PHE A 258 -26.58 19.77 11.98
CA PHE A 258 -27.80 19.08 11.57
C PHE A 258 -28.85 19.10 12.68
N PHE A 259 -28.47 18.74 13.92
CA PHE A 259 -29.38 18.79 15.07
C PHE A 259 -29.88 20.21 15.34
N ASP A 260 -28.99 21.19 15.29
CA ASP A 260 -29.33 22.58 15.50
C ASP A 260 -30.29 23.10 14.43
N LYS A 261 -30.11 22.71 13.17
CA LYS A 261 -30.97 23.14 12.06
C LYS A 261 -32.38 22.54 12.14
N HIS A 262 -32.50 21.24 12.41
CA HIS A 262 -33.78 20.52 12.23
C HIS A 262 -34.55 20.22 13.51
N TYR A 263 -33.87 20.22 14.66
CA TYR A 263 -34.45 19.79 15.93
C TYR A 263 -34.49 20.89 17.00
N SER A 264 -33.73 21.98 16.87
CA SER A 264 -33.58 23.01 17.91
C SER A 264 -34.87 23.73 18.31
N TYR A 265 -35.85 23.83 17.42
CA TYR A 265 -37.13 24.49 17.70
C TYR A 265 -38.06 23.67 18.63
N GLY A 266 -37.78 22.38 18.85
CA GLY A 266 -38.61 21.49 19.68
C GLY A 266 -37.97 20.99 20.98
N TYR A 267 -36.70 21.28 21.22
CA TYR A 267 -35.95 20.72 22.35
C TYR A 267 -35.49 21.79 23.34
N THR A 268 -35.67 21.52 24.63
CA THR A 268 -35.24 22.40 25.73
C THR A 268 -33.72 22.60 25.74
N LEU A 269 -33.26 23.72 26.33
CA LEU A 269 -31.83 24.00 26.55
C LEU A 269 -31.09 22.79 27.17
N PHE A 270 -31.75 22.05 28.06
CA PHE A 270 -31.25 20.82 28.67
C PHE A 270 -30.88 19.74 27.64
N PHE A 271 -31.73 19.50 26.65
CA PHE A 271 -31.46 18.49 25.63
C PHE A 271 -30.31 18.90 24.69
N ARG A 272 -30.19 20.21 24.40
CA ARG A 272 -29.03 20.75 23.66
C ARG A 272 -27.72 20.54 24.45
N MET A 273 -27.74 20.77 25.76
CA MET A 273 -26.59 20.48 26.63
C MET A 273 -26.26 18.97 26.68
N LEU A 274 -27.25 18.09 26.66
CA LEU A 274 -27.06 16.64 26.68
C LEU A 274 -26.44 16.13 25.37
N ILE A 275 -26.90 16.61 24.21
CA ILE A 275 -26.29 16.28 22.92
C ILE A 275 -24.85 16.80 22.88
N TYR A 276 -24.63 18.05 23.29
CA TYR A 276 -23.31 18.66 23.28
C TYR A 276 -22.34 17.91 24.21
N SER A 277 -22.75 17.57 25.43
CA SER A 277 -21.93 16.81 26.37
C SER A 277 -21.62 15.40 25.85
N GLY A 278 -22.59 14.74 25.20
CA GLY A 278 -22.37 13.45 24.54
C GLY A 278 -21.34 13.53 23.40
N ILE A 279 -21.39 14.58 22.58
CA ILE A 279 -20.41 14.83 21.51
C ILE A 279 -19.02 15.08 22.09
N VAL A 280 -18.91 15.93 23.12
CA VAL A 280 -17.63 16.24 23.79
C VAL A 280 -17.06 14.98 24.43
N LEU A 281 -17.87 14.21 25.16
CA LEU A 281 -17.46 12.95 25.79
C LEU A 281 -16.98 11.94 24.75
N LYS A 282 -17.71 11.74 23.64
CA LYS A 282 -17.30 10.85 22.56
C LYS A 282 -15.98 11.31 21.92
N THR A 283 -15.82 12.61 21.70
CA THR A 283 -14.56 13.18 21.15
C THR A 283 -13.40 12.93 22.10
N PHE A 284 -13.60 13.17 23.39
CA PHE A 284 -12.62 12.91 24.44
C PHE A 284 -12.26 11.43 24.53
N LEU A 285 -13.24 10.53 24.60
CA LEU A 285 -13.02 9.08 24.62
C LEU A 285 -12.28 8.61 23.36
N SER A 286 -12.64 9.11 22.18
CA SER A 286 -11.94 8.79 20.93
C SER A 286 -10.49 9.26 20.94
N TYR A 287 -10.22 10.43 21.52
CA TYR A 287 -8.87 10.95 21.72
C TYR A 287 -8.06 10.07 22.68
N ILE A 288 -8.62 9.71 23.83
CA ILE A 288 -7.99 8.80 24.80
C ILE A 288 -7.70 7.43 24.18
N VAL A 289 -8.66 6.83 23.46
CA VAL A 289 -8.45 5.56 22.75
C VAL A 289 -7.33 5.69 21.71
N THR A 290 -7.23 6.81 21.01
CA THR A 290 -6.15 7.05 20.04
C THR A 290 -4.80 7.17 20.72
N LEU A 291 -4.71 7.87 21.85
CA LEU A 291 -3.49 7.96 22.66
C LEU A 291 -3.07 6.59 23.19
N ILE A 292 -4.02 5.81 23.72
CA ILE A 292 -3.78 4.44 24.20
C ILE A 292 -3.27 3.57 23.05
N LYS A 293 -3.91 3.63 21.86
CA LYS A 293 -3.47 2.87 20.68
C LYS A 293 -2.07 3.28 20.20
N LYS A 294 -1.70 4.55 20.31
CA LYS A 294 -0.37 5.05 19.94
C LYS A 294 0.70 4.63 20.95
N ALA A 295 0.35 4.61 22.24
CA ALA A 295 1.25 4.24 23.33
C ALA A 295 1.34 2.71 23.56
N SER A 296 0.33 1.94 23.15
CA SER A 296 0.24 0.51 23.46
C SER A 296 1.40 -0.30 22.91
N ARG A 297 1.84 -0.02 21.69
CA ARG A 297 2.98 -0.75 21.07
C ARG A 297 4.31 -0.47 21.76
N PRO A 298 4.75 0.80 21.95
CA PRO A 298 5.91 1.08 22.78
C PRO A 298 5.80 0.49 24.17
N ALA A 299 4.63 0.54 24.81
CA ALA A 299 4.42 0.00 26.14
C ALA A 299 4.60 -1.53 26.18
N VAL A 300 4.08 -2.27 25.20
CA VAL A 300 4.27 -3.73 25.09
C VAL A 300 5.74 -4.08 24.89
N ASP A 301 6.43 -3.40 23.97
CA ASP A 301 7.85 -3.67 23.73
C ASP A 301 8.71 -3.37 24.98
N LEU A 302 8.45 -2.25 25.65
CA LEU A 302 9.12 -1.90 26.90
C LEU A 302 8.82 -2.92 28.00
N LEU A 303 7.58 -3.38 28.13
CA LEU A 303 7.21 -4.40 29.10
C LEU A 303 8.01 -5.69 28.85
N ILE A 304 8.13 -6.12 27.59
CA ILE A 304 8.89 -7.32 27.21
C ILE A 304 10.37 -7.15 27.55
N LEU A 305 11.00 -6.04 27.14
CA LEU A 305 12.44 -5.85 27.36
C LEU A 305 12.80 -5.69 28.83
N ASN A 306 12.01 -4.93 29.60
CA ASN A 306 12.26 -4.76 31.04
C ASN A 306 11.99 -6.05 31.81
N THR A 307 10.94 -6.80 31.45
CA THR A 307 10.67 -8.12 32.05
C THR A 307 11.79 -9.11 31.73
N LEU A 308 12.35 -9.08 30.51
CA LEU A 308 13.51 -9.89 30.13
C LEU A 308 14.73 -9.61 31.03
N ILE A 309 15.05 -8.34 31.31
CA ILE A 309 16.16 -7.99 32.23
C ILE A 309 15.92 -8.56 33.62
N VAL A 310 14.69 -8.44 34.14
CA VAL A 310 14.31 -8.97 35.45
C VAL A 310 14.44 -10.50 35.49
N ILE A 311 13.94 -11.20 34.47
CA ILE A 311 14.05 -12.67 34.38
C ILE A 311 15.51 -13.10 34.33
N LEU A 312 16.32 -12.48 33.48
CA LEU A 312 17.75 -12.80 33.38
C LEU A 312 18.51 -12.50 34.67
N PHE A 313 18.09 -11.48 35.42
CA PHE A 313 18.61 -11.19 36.75
C PHE A 313 18.28 -12.30 37.75
N LEU A 314 17.01 -12.69 37.85
CA LEU A 314 16.58 -13.78 38.73
C LEU A 314 17.30 -15.09 38.41
N LEU A 315 17.44 -15.42 37.12
CA LEU A 315 18.15 -16.61 36.66
C LEU A 315 19.65 -16.54 37.00
N ARG A 316 20.29 -15.39 36.78
CA ARG A 316 21.73 -15.22 37.02
C ARG A 316 22.11 -15.39 38.49
N TYR A 317 21.26 -14.91 39.39
CA TYR A 317 21.50 -14.96 40.84
C TYR A 317 20.74 -16.08 41.54
N SER A 318 20.02 -16.92 40.78
CA SER A 318 19.22 -18.05 41.29
C SER A 318 18.24 -17.64 42.40
N ILE A 319 17.62 -16.45 42.25
CA ILE A 319 16.69 -15.90 43.22
C ILE A 319 15.28 -16.41 42.90
N PRO A 320 14.54 -17.00 43.87
CA PRO A 320 13.14 -17.35 43.67
C PRO A 320 12.28 -16.10 43.53
N VAL A 321 11.20 -16.17 42.73
CA VAL A 321 10.34 -15.01 42.42
C VAL A 321 9.80 -14.32 43.69
N ALA A 322 9.51 -15.09 44.75
CA ALA A 322 9.06 -14.56 46.03
C ALA A 322 10.09 -13.62 46.71
N GLY A 323 11.39 -13.82 46.46
CA GLY A 323 12.48 -12.98 46.98
C GLY A 323 12.87 -11.81 46.07
N PHE A 324 12.12 -11.56 44.98
CA PHE A 324 12.46 -10.53 44.00
C PHE A 324 12.53 -9.13 44.63
N ALA A 325 11.54 -8.74 45.44
CA ALA A 325 11.46 -7.40 46.01
C ALA A 325 12.63 -7.10 46.97
N GLU A 326 13.14 -8.12 47.65
CA GLU A 326 14.27 -8.01 48.58
C GLU A 326 15.62 -7.99 47.84
N ALA A 327 15.73 -8.74 46.73
CA ALA A 327 16.99 -8.88 46.00
C ALA A 327 17.18 -7.84 44.88
N TYR A 328 16.10 -7.28 44.32
CA TYR A 328 16.16 -6.32 43.22
C TYR A 328 16.27 -4.89 43.75
N SER A 329 17.50 -4.45 44.03
CA SER A 329 17.77 -3.10 44.51
C SER A 329 17.16 -2.02 43.60
N PRO A 330 16.60 -0.92 44.16
CA PRO A 330 16.12 0.22 43.38
C PRO A 330 17.16 0.79 42.41
N ARG A 331 18.46 0.59 42.67
CA ARG A 331 19.55 1.00 41.78
C ARG A 331 19.51 0.31 40.42
N PHE A 332 18.95 -0.91 40.34
CA PHE A 332 18.78 -1.63 39.08
C PHE A 332 17.60 -1.13 38.24
N LEU A 333 16.67 -0.37 38.83
CA LEU A 333 15.63 0.33 38.06
C LEU A 333 16.21 1.37 37.10
N ILE A 334 17.40 1.92 37.40
CA ILE A 334 18.11 2.84 36.51
C ILE A 334 18.52 2.12 35.22
N VAL A 335 18.91 0.85 35.27
CA VAL A 335 19.25 0.07 34.08
C VAL A 335 18.02 -0.13 33.18
N ASN A 336 16.87 -0.46 33.77
CA ASN A 336 15.59 -0.56 33.07
C ASN A 336 15.16 0.78 32.46
N LEU A 337 15.33 1.88 33.20
CA LEU A 337 15.04 3.22 32.74
C LEU A 337 15.93 3.60 31.55
N LEU A 338 17.24 3.39 31.66
CA LEU A 338 18.19 3.66 30.57
C LEU A 338 17.87 2.82 29.34
N LEU A 339 17.60 1.52 29.51
CA LEU A 339 17.18 0.64 28.42
C LEU A 339 15.93 1.19 27.71
N SER A 340 14.94 1.60 28.50
CA SER A 340 13.69 2.16 27.99
C SER A 340 13.92 3.47 27.22
N VAL A 341 14.75 4.37 27.75
CA VAL A 341 15.09 5.65 27.12
C VAL A 341 15.84 5.43 25.80
N PHE A 342 16.91 4.61 25.79
CA PHE A 342 17.64 4.33 24.55
C PHE A 342 16.78 3.60 23.52
N PHE A 343 15.94 2.67 23.95
CA PHE A 343 15.06 1.94 23.06
C PHE A 343 14.02 2.85 22.40
N LEU A 344 13.41 3.78 23.16
CA LEU A 344 12.49 4.76 22.59
C LEU A 344 13.20 5.74 21.64
N MET A 345 14.41 6.20 21.98
CA MET A 345 15.20 7.07 21.10
C MET A 345 15.59 6.37 19.79
N ALA A 346 16.13 5.15 19.88
CA ALA A 346 16.50 4.37 18.70
C ALA A 346 15.26 3.98 17.88
N GLY A 347 14.16 3.62 18.55
CA GLY A 347 12.87 3.34 17.91
C GLY A 347 12.29 4.54 17.18
N LYS A 348 12.47 5.76 17.72
CA LYS A 348 12.11 7.01 17.01
C LYS A 348 13.00 7.22 15.79
N TYR A 349 14.32 7.05 15.92
CA TYR A 349 15.28 7.23 14.84
C TYR A 349 15.03 6.28 13.66
N TYR A 350 14.73 5.00 13.93
CA TYR A 350 14.41 4.02 12.89
C TYR A 350 12.94 3.99 12.48
N GLU A 351 12.13 4.94 12.96
CA GLU A 351 10.68 5.00 12.73
C GLU A 351 9.94 3.68 13.05
N GLN A 352 10.39 2.95 14.09
CA GLN A 352 9.83 1.66 14.52
C GLN A 352 8.36 1.74 14.96
N TYR A 353 7.87 2.93 15.30
CA TYR A 353 6.45 3.17 15.60
C TYR A 353 5.76 4.05 14.55
N GLY A 354 6.47 4.39 13.46
CA GLY A 354 6.00 5.18 12.33
C GLY A 354 5.88 4.32 11.07
N LYS A 355 6.62 4.67 10.01
CA LYS A 355 6.58 3.95 8.73
C LYS A 355 7.04 2.49 8.85
N ASN A 356 8.06 2.23 9.66
CA ASN A 356 8.67 0.91 9.82
C ASN A 356 8.03 0.05 10.93
N ARG A 357 6.74 0.27 11.24
CA ARG A 357 6.03 -0.35 12.36
C ARG A 357 6.05 -1.89 12.41
N PHE A 358 6.10 -2.54 11.25
CA PHE A 358 6.14 -4.01 11.13
C PHE A 358 7.52 -4.54 10.73
N SER A 359 8.53 -3.68 10.69
CA SER A 359 9.88 -4.06 10.27
C SER A 359 10.62 -4.74 11.42
N ALA A 360 10.83 -6.06 11.29
CA ALA A 360 11.69 -6.80 12.21
C ALA A 360 13.12 -6.25 12.23
N SER A 361 13.63 -5.78 11.09
CA SER A 361 14.99 -5.24 11.00
C SER A 361 15.13 -3.92 11.75
N ALA A 362 14.14 -3.03 11.68
CA ALA A 362 14.13 -1.81 12.48
C ALA A 362 14.10 -2.13 13.98
N ALA A 363 13.26 -3.09 14.38
CA ALA A 363 13.13 -3.47 15.78
C ALA A 363 14.39 -4.15 16.36
N ILE A 364 15.05 -5.00 15.58
CA ILE A 364 16.34 -5.61 15.94
C ILE A 364 17.40 -4.53 16.14
N LYS A 365 17.51 -3.57 15.21
CA LYS A 365 18.46 -2.46 15.29
C LYS A 365 18.23 -1.58 16.51
N SER A 366 16.99 -1.16 16.76
CA SER A 366 16.65 -0.35 17.93
C SER A 366 16.99 -1.05 19.24
N THR A 367 16.67 -2.35 19.33
CA THR A 367 16.95 -3.16 20.52
C THR A 367 18.46 -3.29 20.73
N PHE A 368 19.21 -3.62 19.68
CA PHE A 368 20.66 -3.78 19.77
C PHE A 368 21.37 -2.48 20.18
N ILE A 369 20.97 -1.34 19.59
CA ILE A 369 21.51 -0.03 19.99
C ILE A 369 21.15 0.30 21.43
N ALA A 370 19.95 -0.04 21.88
CA ALA A 370 19.53 0.21 23.26
C ALA A 370 20.41 -0.55 24.25
N PHE A 371 20.60 -1.84 24.04
CA PHE A 371 21.50 -2.65 24.89
C PHE A 371 22.94 -2.16 24.84
N THR A 372 23.45 -1.79 23.65
CA THR A 372 24.80 -1.24 23.48
C THR A 372 24.96 0.05 24.27
N GLY A 373 24.00 0.98 24.18
CA GLY A 373 24.01 2.24 24.93
C GLY A 373 24.01 2.03 26.45
N VAL A 374 23.21 1.07 26.94
CA VAL A 374 23.19 0.70 28.37
C VAL A 374 24.53 0.10 28.80
N VAL A 375 25.12 -0.80 28.02
CA VAL A 375 26.45 -1.38 28.32
C VAL A 375 27.52 -0.29 28.38
N LEU A 376 27.52 0.65 27.43
CA LEU A 376 28.48 1.76 27.41
C LEU A 376 28.33 2.64 28.65
N ILE A 377 27.11 3.07 29.00
CA ILE A 377 26.91 3.97 30.16
C ILE A 377 27.22 3.26 31.48
N THR A 378 26.77 2.02 31.65
CA THR A 378 27.06 1.25 32.87
C THR A 378 28.53 0.84 32.98
N PHE A 379 29.30 0.85 31.88
CA PHE A 379 30.74 0.68 31.90
C PHE A 379 31.46 1.88 32.53
N PHE A 380 31.04 3.11 32.20
CA PHE A 380 31.66 4.33 32.72
C PHE A 380 31.14 4.72 34.11
N LEU A 381 29.86 4.44 34.40
CA LEU A 381 29.24 4.74 35.69
C LEU A 381 29.34 3.52 36.64
N ARG A 382 30.49 3.39 37.33
CA ARG A 382 30.79 2.25 38.21
C ARG A 382 29.81 2.09 39.38
N ASP A 383 29.15 3.16 39.81
CA ASP A 383 28.15 3.12 40.89
C ASP A 383 26.88 2.33 40.52
N PHE A 384 26.67 2.09 39.22
CA PHE A 384 25.57 1.29 38.67
C PHE A 384 26.07 -0.01 38.03
N ALA A 385 27.14 -0.61 38.58
CA ALA A 385 27.70 -1.86 38.08
C ALA A 385 26.63 -2.96 37.99
N PHE A 386 26.21 -3.26 36.77
CA PHE A 386 25.26 -4.32 36.45
C PHE A 386 25.97 -5.50 35.80
N SER A 387 25.44 -6.71 35.97
CA SER A 387 26.06 -7.90 35.37
C SER A 387 26.08 -7.78 33.85
N ARG A 388 27.29 -7.69 33.27
CA ARG A 388 27.50 -7.63 31.82
C ARG A 388 26.94 -8.86 31.11
N LEU A 389 26.96 -10.01 31.78
CA LEU A 389 26.38 -11.23 31.22
C LEU A 389 24.86 -11.09 31.01
N ILE A 390 24.16 -10.42 31.93
CA ILE A 390 22.72 -10.15 31.77
C ILE A 390 22.48 -9.24 30.57
N LEU A 391 23.26 -8.16 30.43
CA LEU A 391 23.12 -7.22 29.31
C LEU A 391 23.46 -7.87 27.97
N LEU A 392 24.51 -8.70 27.91
CA LEU A 392 24.88 -9.44 26.70
C LEU A 392 23.83 -10.49 26.33
N ALA A 393 23.33 -11.26 27.30
CA ALA A 393 22.25 -12.20 27.07
C ALA A 393 20.97 -11.49 26.60
N GLY A 394 20.63 -10.35 27.20
CA GLY A 394 19.53 -9.49 26.78
C GLY A 394 19.71 -8.92 25.37
N ALA A 395 20.93 -8.53 25.00
CA ALA A 395 21.26 -8.04 23.66
C ALA A 395 21.11 -9.11 22.55
N ILE A 396 21.14 -10.40 22.92
CA ILE A 396 20.91 -11.52 22.00
C ILE A 396 19.42 -11.91 21.99
N ILE A 397 18.83 -12.10 23.17
CA ILE A 397 17.44 -12.61 23.30
C ILE A 397 16.41 -11.52 22.99
N GLY A 398 16.67 -10.28 23.40
CA GLY A 398 15.76 -9.13 23.24
C GLY A 398 15.37 -8.87 21.78
N PRO A 399 16.34 -8.74 20.84
CA PRO A 399 16.03 -8.55 19.44
C PRO A 399 15.18 -9.69 18.86
N VAL A 400 15.44 -10.94 19.27
CA VAL A 400 14.66 -12.11 18.82
C VAL A 400 13.22 -12.02 19.31
N LEU A 401 12.98 -11.67 20.57
CA LEU A 401 11.62 -11.52 21.13
C LEU A 401 10.84 -10.42 20.44
N ILE A 402 11.44 -9.23 20.26
CA ILE A 402 10.76 -8.12 19.59
C ILE A 402 10.54 -8.43 18.10
N ALA A 403 11.50 -9.07 17.43
CA ALA A 403 11.33 -9.53 16.06
C ALA A 403 10.19 -10.55 15.93
N ALA A 404 10.07 -11.48 16.89
CA ALA A 404 8.97 -12.43 16.94
C ALA A 404 7.62 -11.72 17.10
N VAL A 405 7.51 -10.75 18.02
CA VAL A 405 6.29 -9.93 18.15
C VAL A 405 5.94 -9.24 16.84
N ARG A 406 6.93 -8.65 16.14
CA ARG A 406 6.70 -8.02 14.84
C ARG A 406 6.29 -9.02 13.78
N PHE A 407 6.86 -10.22 13.78
CA PHE A 407 6.45 -11.30 12.89
C PHE A 407 4.99 -11.68 13.13
N PHE A 408 4.59 -11.93 14.39
CA PHE A 408 3.20 -12.24 14.74
C PHE A 408 2.22 -11.09 14.46
N GLU A 409 2.60 -9.83 14.69
CA GLU A 409 1.76 -8.68 14.35
C GLU A 409 1.56 -8.52 12.84
N LYS A 410 2.57 -8.89 12.05
CA LYS A 410 2.56 -8.84 10.59
C LYS A 410 1.75 -9.98 9.98
N THR A 411 1.79 -11.18 10.55
CA THR A 411 1.04 -12.35 10.07
C THR A 411 -0.43 -12.35 10.49
N ARG A 412 -0.89 -11.34 11.25
CA ARG A 412 -2.33 -11.16 11.52
C ARG A 412 -3.07 -10.80 10.22
N PRO A 413 -4.19 -11.48 9.88
CA PRO A 413 -4.94 -11.30 8.63
C PRO A 413 -5.28 -9.83 8.31
N SER A 414 -5.57 -9.03 9.33
CA SER A 414 -5.93 -7.61 9.17
C SER A 414 -4.77 -6.67 8.83
N ASN A 415 -3.51 -7.08 9.00
CA ASN A 415 -2.33 -6.24 8.78
C ASN A 415 -1.48 -6.67 7.57
N ILE A 416 -1.69 -7.87 7.05
CA ILE A 416 -1.01 -8.40 5.85
C ILE A 416 -1.22 -7.45 4.65
N HIS A 417 -2.43 -6.86 4.52
CA HIS A 417 -2.78 -5.90 3.47
C HIS A 417 -2.09 -4.53 3.55
N ARG A 418 -1.45 -4.19 4.68
CA ARG A 418 -0.83 -2.87 4.92
C ARG A 418 0.69 -2.89 4.97
N ALA A 419 1.29 -4.07 5.04
CA ALA A 419 2.72 -4.24 5.14
C ALA A 419 3.22 -4.79 3.81
N GLY A 420 3.49 -3.91 2.86
CA GLY A 420 4.27 -4.25 1.66
C GLY A 420 5.55 -4.97 2.09
N SER A 421 5.52 -6.29 2.05
CA SER A 421 6.62 -7.11 2.51
C SER A 421 7.47 -7.51 1.33
N GLN A 422 8.66 -6.94 1.24
CA GLN A 422 9.71 -7.35 0.30
C GLN A 422 10.19 -8.82 0.49
N ILE A 423 9.65 -9.54 1.49
CA ILE A 423 10.14 -10.87 1.90
C ILE A 423 9.29 -12.01 1.32
N ILE A 424 8.00 -11.80 1.05
CA ILE A 424 7.09 -12.80 0.45
C ILE A 424 6.52 -12.21 -0.82
N ARG A 425 6.66 -12.93 -1.94
CA ARG A 425 6.11 -12.53 -3.24
C ARG A 425 4.61 -12.83 -3.23
N PRO A 426 3.72 -11.82 -3.33
CA PRO A 426 2.30 -12.09 -3.48
C PRO A 426 2.04 -12.83 -4.79
N ARG A 427 1.23 -13.89 -4.69
CA ARG A 427 0.76 -14.71 -5.79
C ARG A 427 -0.33 -13.94 -6.55
N LEU A 428 -0.03 -13.53 -7.77
CA LEU A 428 -0.85 -12.64 -8.58
C LEU A 428 -1.56 -13.40 -9.70
N LEU A 429 -2.88 -13.24 -9.79
CA LEU A 429 -3.67 -13.55 -10.98
C LEU A 429 -3.96 -12.27 -11.76
N VAL A 430 -3.83 -12.32 -13.08
CA VAL A 430 -4.20 -11.19 -13.94
C VAL A 430 -5.42 -11.58 -14.75
N ALA A 431 -6.52 -10.89 -14.52
CA ALA A 431 -7.75 -11.06 -15.27
C ALA A 431 -7.73 -10.08 -16.46
N GLY A 432 -7.56 -10.66 -17.64
CA GLY A 432 -7.45 -9.97 -18.93
C GLY A 432 -6.32 -10.51 -19.80
N VAL A 433 -6.51 -10.55 -21.13
CA VAL A 433 -5.55 -11.16 -22.08
C VAL A 433 -5.20 -10.21 -23.26
N GLY A 434 -5.36 -8.90 -23.07
CA GLY A 434 -5.15 -7.89 -24.11
C GLY A 434 -3.73 -7.31 -24.19
N ASP A 435 -3.56 -6.28 -25.01
CA ASP A 435 -2.29 -5.56 -25.16
C ASP A 435 -1.90 -4.77 -23.89
N VAL A 436 -2.89 -4.34 -23.10
CA VAL A 436 -2.65 -3.74 -21.77
C VAL A 436 -2.07 -4.79 -20.84
N THR A 437 -2.61 -6.02 -20.83
CA THR A 437 -2.05 -7.15 -20.06
C THR A 437 -0.62 -7.45 -20.49
N ARG A 438 -0.35 -7.49 -21.80
CA ARG A 438 1.01 -7.72 -22.33
C ARG A 438 1.98 -6.68 -21.78
N SER A 439 1.64 -5.40 -21.91
CA SER A 439 2.47 -4.28 -21.46
C SER A 439 2.64 -4.28 -19.94
N LEU A 440 1.60 -4.62 -19.20
CA LEU A 440 1.61 -4.77 -17.75
C LEU A 440 2.59 -5.86 -17.30
N ILE A 441 2.55 -7.05 -17.92
CA ILE A 441 3.47 -8.14 -17.59
C ILE A 441 4.91 -7.71 -17.85
N GLN A 442 5.17 -7.03 -18.97
CA GLN A 442 6.49 -6.49 -19.29
C GLN A 442 6.94 -5.45 -18.26
N LYS A 443 6.09 -4.50 -17.86
CA LYS A 443 6.40 -3.51 -16.82
C LYS A 443 6.65 -4.16 -15.45
N ILE A 444 5.81 -5.11 -15.01
CA ILE A 444 6.00 -5.84 -13.75
C ILE A 444 7.36 -6.56 -13.72
N ARG A 445 7.79 -7.14 -14.85
CA ARG A 445 9.10 -7.81 -14.95
C ARG A 445 10.27 -6.82 -15.02
N ALA A 446 10.08 -5.68 -15.66
CA ALA A 446 11.11 -4.66 -15.85
C ALA A 446 11.35 -3.80 -14.58
N GLU A 447 10.41 -3.76 -13.65
CA GLU A 447 10.46 -2.90 -12.46
C GLU A 447 10.89 -3.69 -11.21
N ALA A 448 12.14 -3.51 -10.78
CA ALA A 448 12.75 -4.29 -9.69
C ALA A 448 12.08 -4.07 -8.32
N SER A 449 11.41 -2.93 -8.15
CA SER A 449 10.65 -2.61 -6.94
C SER A 449 9.37 -3.47 -6.79
N TRP A 450 8.87 -4.04 -7.89
CA TRP A 450 7.61 -4.78 -7.96
C TRP A 450 7.86 -6.29 -7.88
N ASN A 451 7.61 -6.87 -6.72
CA ASN A 451 8.00 -8.25 -6.42
C ASN A 451 6.81 -9.23 -6.49
N TYR A 452 6.06 -9.24 -7.60
CA TYR A 452 4.92 -10.14 -7.81
C TYR A 452 5.34 -11.52 -8.36
N ASP A 453 4.57 -12.56 -8.03
CA ASP A 453 4.67 -13.88 -8.65
C ASP A 453 3.41 -14.13 -9.50
N ILE A 454 3.50 -13.91 -10.81
CA ILE A 454 2.36 -14.04 -11.73
C ILE A 454 2.09 -15.54 -11.94
N ILE A 455 0.96 -16.03 -11.42
CA ILE A 455 0.59 -17.45 -11.49
C ILE A 455 0.00 -17.81 -12.86
N GLY A 456 -0.87 -16.94 -13.38
CA GLY A 456 -1.65 -17.22 -14.58
C GLY A 456 -2.58 -16.08 -14.96
N LEU A 457 -3.04 -16.13 -16.21
CA LEU A 457 -3.97 -15.18 -16.80
C LEU A 457 -5.37 -15.77 -16.84
N VAL A 458 -6.38 -14.92 -16.67
CA VAL A 458 -7.79 -15.30 -16.73
C VAL A 458 -8.44 -14.56 -17.89
N SER A 459 -9.06 -15.29 -18.81
CA SER A 459 -9.68 -14.74 -20.02
C SER A 459 -11.15 -14.37 -19.82
N GLN A 460 -11.65 -13.37 -20.55
CA GLN A 460 -13.07 -13.01 -20.47
C GLN A 460 -13.98 -14.05 -21.13
N ALA A 461 -13.51 -14.72 -22.19
CA ALA A 461 -14.23 -15.78 -22.88
C ALA A 461 -13.50 -17.13 -22.75
N ASP A 462 -14.18 -18.24 -23.05
CA ASP A 462 -13.57 -19.55 -23.30
C ASP A 462 -12.79 -19.52 -24.64
N THR A 463 -11.88 -18.56 -24.79
CA THR A 463 -11.00 -18.43 -25.96
C THR A 463 -10.06 -19.62 -25.96
N GLN A 464 -10.35 -20.59 -26.81
CA GLN A 464 -9.52 -21.77 -27.08
C GLN A 464 -8.19 -21.45 -27.79
N ASP A 465 -7.96 -20.19 -28.20
CA ASP A 465 -6.87 -19.82 -29.12
C ASP A 465 -5.62 -19.20 -28.47
N MET A 466 -5.64 -18.87 -27.17
CA MET A 466 -4.48 -18.28 -26.46
C MET A 466 -4.13 -19.10 -25.22
N ASN A 467 -3.14 -19.99 -25.35
CA ASN A 467 -2.66 -20.81 -24.24
C ASN A 467 -1.66 -20.06 -23.34
N GLU A 468 -0.95 -19.06 -23.87
CA GLU A 468 0.02 -18.26 -23.14
C GLU A 468 0.16 -16.83 -23.70
N LEU A 469 0.47 -15.87 -22.83
CA LEU A 469 0.83 -14.50 -23.21
C LEU A 469 2.08 -14.08 -22.41
N GLU A 470 3.13 -13.63 -23.09
CA GLU A 470 4.42 -13.25 -22.46
C GLU A 470 4.98 -14.36 -21.54
N HIS A 471 4.88 -15.64 -21.94
CA HIS A 471 5.27 -16.80 -21.13
C HIS A 471 4.51 -16.96 -19.81
N VAL A 472 3.30 -16.39 -19.71
CA VAL A 472 2.36 -16.64 -18.62
C VAL A 472 1.18 -17.45 -19.16
N PRO A 473 0.82 -18.59 -18.57
CA PRO A 473 -0.26 -19.43 -19.07
C PRO A 473 -1.63 -18.79 -18.81
N VAL A 474 -2.56 -18.97 -19.74
CA VAL A 474 -3.98 -18.69 -19.52
C VAL A 474 -4.59 -19.91 -18.81
N ILE A 475 -5.03 -19.73 -17.57
CA ILE A 475 -5.39 -20.84 -16.67
C ILE A 475 -6.90 -21.11 -16.58
N GLY A 476 -7.74 -20.22 -17.12
CA GLY A 476 -9.18 -20.39 -17.15
C GLY A 476 -9.92 -19.10 -17.50
N SER A 477 -11.26 -19.14 -17.39
CA SER A 477 -12.13 -18.01 -17.73
C SER A 477 -12.58 -17.20 -16.50
N ILE A 478 -13.08 -15.99 -16.74
CA ILE A 478 -13.46 -15.03 -15.69
C ILE A 478 -14.53 -15.60 -14.75
N HIS A 479 -15.44 -16.43 -15.26
CA HIS A 479 -16.47 -17.10 -14.46
C HIS A 479 -15.89 -18.13 -13.48
N GLN A 480 -14.71 -18.67 -13.77
CA GLN A 480 -14.00 -19.60 -12.90
C GLN A 480 -13.06 -18.87 -11.91
N LEU A 481 -12.96 -17.54 -11.98
CA LEU A 481 -12.06 -16.76 -11.14
C LEU A 481 -12.19 -17.08 -9.64
N PRO A 482 -13.40 -17.24 -9.05
CA PRO A 482 -13.52 -17.62 -7.64
C PRO A 482 -12.87 -18.99 -7.31
N GLU A 483 -13.00 -19.97 -8.21
CA GLU A 483 -12.39 -21.29 -8.05
C GLU A 483 -10.87 -21.24 -8.28
N LEU A 484 -10.42 -20.44 -9.25
CA LEU A 484 -9.00 -20.24 -9.56
C LEU A 484 -8.26 -19.57 -8.39
N VAL A 485 -8.86 -18.53 -7.80
CA VAL A 485 -8.32 -17.85 -6.62
C VAL A 485 -8.11 -18.84 -5.47
N LYS A 486 -9.07 -19.75 -5.23
CA LYS A 486 -9.00 -20.76 -4.17
C LYS A 486 -7.99 -21.87 -4.47
N SER A 487 -8.02 -22.42 -5.69
CA SER A 487 -7.15 -23.53 -6.11
C SER A 487 -5.69 -23.14 -6.20
N TYR A 488 -5.40 -21.94 -6.74
CA TYR A 488 -4.04 -21.43 -6.87
C TYR A 488 -3.56 -20.62 -5.65
N ARG A 489 -4.40 -20.46 -4.63
CA ARG A 489 -4.11 -19.64 -3.43
C ARG A 489 -3.57 -18.26 -3.82
N ALA A 490 -4.32 -17.56 -4.66
CA ALA A 490 -3.93 -16.23 -5.12
C ALA A 490 -4.07 -15.22 -3.98
N ASP A 491 -3.03 -14.42 -3.74
CA ASP A 491 -3.05 -13.34 -2.76
C ASP A 491 -3.67 -12.07 -3.35
N GLN A 492 -3.53 -11.88 -4.67
CA GLN A 492 -4.01 -10.70 -5.40
C GLN A 492 -4.60 -11.06 -6.76
N VAL A 493 -5.61 -10.29 -7.18
CA VAL A 493 -6.17 -10.31 -8.53
C VAL A 493 -6.09 -8.91 -9.12
N LEU A 494 -5.52 -8.80 -10.32
CA LEU A 494 -5.43 -7.56 -11.07
C LEU A 494 -6.33 -7.66 -12.29
N PHE A 495 -7.29 -6.74 -12.41
CA PHE A 495 -8.18 -6.63 -13.57
C PHE A 495 -7.66 -5.58 -14.55
N THR A 496 -7.53 -5.93 -15.83
CA THR A 496 -7.23 -4.93 -16.87
C THR A 496 -8.53 -4.48 -17.54
N LEU A 497 -8.75 -3.15 -17.55
CA LEU A 497 -10.02 -2.59 -18.02
C LEU A 497 -10.23 -2.73 -19.54
N ASP A 498 -9.18 -2.97 -20.33
CA ASP A 498 -9.27 -3.16 -21.79
C ASP A 498 -10.03 -4.43 -22.19
N SER A 499 -10.08 -5.43 -21.31
CA SER A 499 -10.58 -6.76 -21.64
C SER A 499 -11.67 -7.27 -20.71
N ILE A 500 -12.02 -6.53 -19.65
CA ILE A 500 -13.09 -6.92 -18.72
C ILE A 500 -13.98 -5.71 -18.43
N SER A 501 -15.29 -5.92 -18.48
CA SER A 501 -16.27 -4.89 -18.12
C SER A 501 -16.26 -4.59 -16.62
N HIS A 502 -16.57 -3.35 -16.23
CA HIS A 502 -16.70 -2.98 -14.81
C HIS A 502 -17.80 -3.80 -14.13
N LEU A 503 -18.90 -4.07 -14.83
CA LEU A 503 -19.96 -4.93 -14.35
C LEU A 503 -19.46 -6.34 -13.99
N ASP A 504 -18.62 -6.96 -14.83
CA ASP A 504 -18.07 -8.28 -14.56
C ASP A 504 -17.07 -8.25 -13.40
N ILE A 505 -16.22 -7.21 -13.32
CA ILE A 505 -15.32 -6.99 -12.19
C ILE A 505 -16.12 -6.93 -10.88
N LEU A 506 -17.18 -6.13 -10.85
CA LEU A 506 -18.05 -5.96 -9.69
C LEU A 506 -18.74 -7.27 -9.28
N LYS A 507 -19.29 -8.01 -10.24
CA LYS A 507 -19.88 -9.32 -10.00
C LYS A 507 -18.86 -10.29 -9.41
N MET A 508 -17.67 -10.39 -9.99
CA MET A 508 -16.63 -11.31 -9.51
C MET A 508 -16.12 -10.93 -8.13
N MET A 509 -15.89 -9.65 -7.87
CA MET A 509 -15.50 -9.15 -6.56
C MET A 509 -16.57 -9.45 -5.49
N SER A 510 -17.85 -9.42 -5.85
CA SER A 510 -18.93 -9.75 -4.91
C SER A 510 -19.07 -11.25 -4.62
N GLN A 511 -18.67 -12.12 -5.54
CA GLN A 511 -18.79 -13.59 -5.41
C GLN A 511 -17.61 -14.23 -4.67
N ILE A 512 -16.46 -13.57 -4.64
CA ILE A 512 -15.30 -14.06 -3.90
C ILE A 512 -15.45 -13.69 -2.42
N GLU A 513 -15.91 -14.64 -1.61
CA GLU A 513 -16.13 -14.43 -0.16
C GLU A 513 -14.82 -14.35 0.66
N ASP A 514 -13.67 -14.70 0.09
CA ASP A 514 -12.39 -14.70 0.80
C ASP A 514 -11.83 -13.28 0.98
N ARG A 515 -11.94 -12.78 2.21
CA ARG A 515 -11.47 -11.44 2.63
C ARG A 515 -9.95 -11.24 2.54
N ASN A 516 -9.19 -12.28 2.21
CA ASN A 516 -7.72 -12.21 2.14
C ASN A 516 -7.17 -11.92 0.75
N VAL A 517 -8.02 -11.74 -0.27
CA VAL A 517 -7.59 -11.45 -1.64
C VAL A 517 -7.64 -9.93 -1.88
N VAL A 518 -6.55 -9.37 -2.43
CA VAL A 518 -6.51 -7.94 -2.79
C VAL A 518 -6.85 -7.76 -4.26
N TYR A 519 -7.83 -6.93 -4.55
CA TYR A 519 -8.19 -6.55 -5.91
C TYR A 519 -7.50 -5.24 -6.32
N LYS A 520 -6.97 -5.22 -7.54
CA LYS A 520 -6.40 -4.04 -8.17
C LYS A 520 -6.98 -3.88 -9.57
N VAL A 521 -7.24 -2.65 -9.98
CA VAL A 521 -7.76 -2.34 -11.32
C VAL A 521 -6.72 -1.52 -12.06
N VAL A 522 -6.39 -1.95 -13.28
CA VAL A 522 -5.46 -1.28 -14.17
C VAL A 522 -6.23 -0.57 -15.28
N PRO A 523 -6.14 0.76 -15.35
CA PRO A 523 -6.73 1.54 -16.43
C PRO A 523 -6.01 1.33 -17.76
N GLU A 524 -6.68 1.68 -18.85
CA GLU A 524 -6.16 1.53 -20.21
C GLU A 524 -4.85 2.29 -20.46
N SER A 525 -4.64 3.44 -19.80
CA SER A 525 -3.47 4.29 -20.05
C SER A 525 -2.16 3.77 -19.43
N LEU A 526 -2.16 2.65 -18.68
CA LEU A 526 -0.97 2.05 -18.05
C LEU A 526 -0.11 3.01 -17.20
N ASP A 527 -0.64 4.18 -16.80
CA ASP A 527 0.10 5.22 -16.10
C ASP A 527 0.18 4.93 -14.58
N TYR A 528 -0.84 4.29 -14.00
CA TYR A 528 -0.92 3.93 -12.57
C TYR A 528 -1.87 2.75 -12.30
N ILE A 529 -1.75 2.08 -11.15
CA ILE A 529 -2.69 1.06 -10.62
C ILE A 529 -3.44 1.64 -9.44
N VAL A 530 -4.76 1.40 -9.39
CA VAL A 530 -5.60 1.82 -8.25
C VAL A 530 -5.96 0.65 -7.36
N GLY A 531 -5.75 0.83 -6.04
CA GLY A 531 -6.08 -0.13 -4.99
C GLY A 531 -6.67 0.53 -3.74
N LYS A 532 -6.93 -0.29 -2.70
CA LYS A 532 -7.65 0.08 -1.46
C LYS A 532 -6.95 1.12 -0.56
N SER A 533 -5.68 1.44 -0.77
CA SER A 533 -4.97 2.37 0.12
C SER A 533 -3.73 3.07 -0.45
N HIS A 534 -3.32 2.71 -1.67
CA HIS A 534 -2.15 3.28 -2.35
C HIS A 534 -2.36 3.18 -3.87
N VAL A 535 -2.06 4.28 -4.57
CA VAL A 535 -1.87 4.30 -6.02
C VAL A 535 -0.42 3.91 -6.30
N GLU A 536 -0.21 2.92 -7.16
CA GLU A 536 1.13 2.52 -7.63
C GLU A 536 1.36 3.13 -9.01
N TYR A 537 2.36 4.00 -9.15
CA TYR A 537 2.70 4.60 -10.44
C TYR A 537 3.55 3.65 -11.27
N PHE A 538 3.23 3.50 -12.56
CA PHE A 538 4.05 2.73 -13.49
C PHE A 538 5.22 3.54 -14.05
N ASP A 539 5.03 4.87 -14.18
CA ASP A 539 5.97 5.78 -14.81
C ASP A 539 6.44 6.83 -13.78
N ASP A 540 7.23 6.39 -12.80
CA ASP A 540 8.02 7.28 -11.97
C ASP A 540 9.21 7.79 -12.80
N ILE A 541 9.05 8.90 -13.54
CA ILE A 541 10.20 9.65 -14.06
C ILE A 541 10.43 10.89 -13.19
N PRO A 542 11.19 10.79 -12.09
CA PRO A 542 11.88 11.95 -11.58
C PRO A 542 13.13 12.20 -12.44
N VAL A 543 13.09 13.19 -13.34
CA VAL A 543 14.33 13.83 -13.79
C VAL A 543 14.80 14.75 -12.66
N MET A 544 15.51 14.15 -11.72
CA MET A 544 16.33 14.87 -10.76
C MET A 544 17.73 14.26 -10.81
N ASP A 545 18.75 15.09 -10.69
CA ASP A 545 20.13 14.64 -10.52
C ASP A 545 20.21 13.76 -9.26
N VAL A 546 20.17 12.44 -9.45
CA VAL A 546 20.22 11.48 -8.36
C VAL A 546 21.67 11.36 -7.93
N GLU A 547 22.03 11.98 -6.79
CA GLU A 547 23.18 11.50 -6.03
C GLU A 547 22.87 10.07 -5.58
N LEU A 548 23.37 9.09 -6.35
CA LEU A 548 23.21 7.67 -6.04
C LEU A 548 23.79 7.41 -4.63
N PRO A 549 23.02 6.90 -3.66
CA PRO A 549 23.52 6.63 -2.31
C PRO A 549 24.78 5.75 -2.30
N TYR A 550 24.95 4.87 -3.28
CA TYR A 550 26.19 4.11 -3.46
C TYR A 550 27.44 5.00 -3.58
N ASN A 551 27.32 6.15 -4.26
CA ASN A 551 28.43 7.08 -4.52
C ASN A 551 28.78 7.97 -3.32
N ALA A 552 27.89 8.06 -2.31
CA ALA A 552 28.14 8.82 -1.09
C ALA A 552 29.42 8.31 -0.38
N GLY A 553 30.29 9.24 0.03
CA GLY A 553 31.62 8.91 0.58
C GLY A 553 31.55 7.97 1.79
N TRP A 554 30.60 8.19 2.70
CA TRP A 554 30.36 7.33 3.86
C TRP A 554 29.97 5.90 3.46
N ASN A 555 29.08 5.77 2.47
CA ASN A 555 28.61 4.47 2.01
C ASN A 555 29.73 3.66 1.34
N ARG A 556 30.58 4.30 0.54
CA ARG A 556 31.80 3.67 -0.02
C ARG A 556 32.79 3.27 1.06
N PHE A 557 32.96 4.09 2.10
CA PHE A 557 33.82 3.78 3.24
C PHE A 557 33.33 2.54 4.00
N VAL A 558 32.05 2.51 4.38
CA VAL A 558 31.50 1.35 5.12
C VAL A 558 31.47 0.10 4.25
N LYS A 559 31.09 0.23 2.96
CA LYS A 559 31.17 -0.85 1.98
C LYS A 559 32.55 -1.49 1.99
N ARG A 560 33.58 -0.64 1.88
CA ARG A 560 34.97 -1.07 1.84
C ARG A 560 35.40 -1.78 3.12
N GLY A 561 34.99 -1.26 4.27
CA GLY A 561 35.24 -1.89 5.57
C GLY A 561 34.64 -3.30 5.65
N VAL A 562 33.41 -3.48 5.18
CA VAL A 562 32.72 -4.78 5.13
C VAL A 562 33.41 -5.73 4.15
N ASP A 563 33.74 -5.26 2.94
CA ASP A 563 34.45 -6.07 1.94
C ASP A 563 35.80 -6.57 2.49
N MET A 564 36.57 -5.71 3.18
CA MET A 564 37.84 -6.08 3.79
C MET A 564 37.68 -7.07 4.95
N ALA A 565 36.72 -6.83 5.84
CA ALA A 565 36.49 -7.69 7.01
C ALA A 565 36.04 -9.11 6.60
N LEU A 566 35.05 -9.21 5.71
CA LEU A 566 34.51 -10.49 5.26
C LEU A 566 35.49 -11.24 4.34
N SER A 567 36.12 -10.57 3.38
CA SER A 567 37.12 -11.23 2.52
C SER A 567 38.34 -11.68 3.33
N GLY A 568 38.81 -10.86 4.28
CA GLY A 568 39.90 -11.22 5.19
C GLY A 568 39.58 -12.44 6.04
N LEU A 569 38.39 -12.46 6.66
CA LEU A 569 37.93 -13.60 7.44
C LEU A 569 37.87 -14.89 6.59
N MET A 570 37.30 -14.81 5.39
CA MET A 570 37.21 -15.97 4.48
C MET A 570 38.58 -16.45 4.00
N LEU A 571 39.53 -15.54 3.75
CA LEU A 571 40.90 -15.91 3.38
C LEU A 571 41.62 -16.63 4.52
N VAL A 572 41.47 -16.17 5.76
CA VAL A 572 42.03 -16.85 6.94
C VAL A 572 41.45 -18.26 7.08
N LEU A 573 40.14 -18.43 6.88
CA LEU A 573 39.49 -19.74 6.91
C LEU A 573 39.94 -20.66 5.76
N MET A 574 40.22 -20.11 4.57
CA MET A 574 40.66 -20.89 3.40
C MET A 574 42.18 -21.20 3.39
N MET A 575 42.99 -20.44 4.13
CA MET A 575 44.46 -20.55 4.14
C MET A 575 45.00 -21.96 4.46
N PRO A 576 44.45 -22.72 5.42
CA PRO A 576 44.95 -24.06 5.75
C PRO A 576 44.76 -25.08 4.62
N VAL A 577 43.74 -24.89 3.78
CA VAL A 577 43.32 -25.86 2.74
C VAL A 577 43.85 -25.46 1.35
N TYR A 578 44.26 -24.22 1.18
CA TYR A 578 44.84 -23.71 -0.07
C TYR A 578 45.99 -24.55 -0.66
N PRO A 579 47.05 -24.95 0.11
CA PRO A 579 48.16 -25.72 -0.46
C PRO A 579 47.72 -27.10 -0.97
N PHE A 580 46.74 -27.74 -0.32
CA PHE A 580 46.18 -29.02 -0.74
C PHE A 580 45.50 -28.91 -2.12
N PHE A 581 44.65 -27.90 -2.30
CA PHE A 581 43.99 -27.67 -3.60
C PHE A 581 44.96 -27.25 -4.70
N ARG A 582 46.04 -26.54 -4.36
CA ARG A 582 47.10 -26.16 -5.32
C ARG A 582 47.88 -27.39 -5.82
N LEU A 583 48.07 -28.40 -4.98
CA LEU A 583 48.84 -29.61 -5.32
C LEU A 583 48.06 -30.54 -6.26
N ILE A 584 46.74 -30.68 -6.00
CA ILE A 584 45.81 -31.48 -6.82
C ILE A 584 45.51 -30.80 -8.18
N ALA A 585 45.76 -29.50 -8.26
CA ALA A 585 45.48 -28.65 -9.42
C ALA A 585 46.59 -28.61 -10.50
N SER A 586 47.59 -29.49 -10.46
CA SER A 586 48.72 -29.44 -11.41
C SER A 586 48.38 -30.08 -12.78
N GLY A 587 47.75 -29.30 -13.68
CA GLY A 587 47.45 -29.71 -15.07
C GLY A 587 47.53 -28.53 -16.06
N ARG A 588 47.66 -28.80 -17.38
CA ARG A 588 47.84 -27.77 -18.44
C ARG A 588 46.74 -26.70 -18.39
N ASN A 589 47.18 -25.45 -18.30
CA ASN A 589 46.40 -24.27 -17.91
C ASN A 589 45.96 -23.45 -19.12
N ARG A 590 44.65 -23.23 -19.29
CA ARG A 590 44.13 -22.06 -20.01
C ARG A 590 43.66 -21.05 -18.95
N LYS A 591 44.42 -19.97 -18.76
CA LYS A 591 44.02 -18.86 -17.89
C LYS A 591 43.04 -17.98 -18.66
N LEU A 592 41.88 -17.70 -18.08
CA LEU A 592 40.96 -16.70 -18.59
C LEU A 592 41.36 -15.34 -18.02
N HIS A 593 41.54 -14.36 -18.90
CA HIS A 593 41.76 -12.98 -18.50
C HIS A 593 40.41 -12.26 -18.39
N ILE A 594 40.10 -11.72 -17.22
CA ILE A 594 38.88 -10.94 -16.97
C ILE A 594 39.26 -9.46 -16.89
N PRO A 595 38.85 -8.61 -17.84
CA PRO A 595 39.10 -7.18 -17.77
C PRO A 595 38.33 -6.57 -16.58
N LEU A 596 38.97 -5.69 -15.79
CA LEU A 596 38.35 -5.00 -14.64
C LEU A 596 38.01 -3.53 -14.93
N GLY A 597 37.89 -3.18 -16.22
CA GLY A 597 37.57 -1.85 -16.71
C GLY A 597 37.86 -1.72 -18.21
N SER A 598 37.49 -0.57 -18.79
CA SER A 598 37.69 -0.25 -20.21
C SER A 598 39.15 0.09 -20.56
N ASP A 599 39.94 0.59 -19.59
CA ASP A 599 41.37 0.89 -19.77
C ASP A 599 42.27 -0.14 -19.05
N PRO A 600 42.94 -1.04 -19.79
CA PRO A 600 43.82 -2.06 -19.23
C PRO A 600 45.09 -1.50 -18.56
N LEU A 601 45.47 -0.24 -18.83
CA LEU A 601 46.63 0.42 -18.18
C LEU A 601 46.28 0.94 -16.77
N LEU A 602 45.03 1.36 -16.55
CA LEU A 602 44.56 1.90 -15.27
C LEU A 602 43.99 0.83 -14.32
N LYS A 603 43.38 -0.24 -14.86
CA LYS A 603 42.80 -1.34 -14.06
C LYS A 603 43.23 -2.70 -14.64
N PRO A 604 44.37 -3.26 -14.21
CA PRO A 604 44.84 -4.55 -14.73
C PRO A 604 43.81 -5.65 -14.43
N GLY A 605 43.47 -6.45 -15.46
CA GLY A 605 42.52 -7.54 -15.35
C GLY A 605 42.96 -8.68 -14.43
N LEU A 606 42.03 -9.56 -14.10
CA LEU A 606 42.25 -10.72 -13.24
C LEU A 606 42.48 -11.98 -14.07
N ASN A 607 43.54 -12.72 -13.77
CA ASN A 607 43.78 -14.02 -14.39
C ASN A 607 43.16 -15.13 -13.52
N LEU A 608 42.10 -15.76 -14.01
CA LEU A 608 41.46 -16.90 -13.36
C LEU A 608 41.71 -18.19 -14.14
N TRP A 609 41.60 -19.33 -13.47
CA TRP A 609 41.54 -20.63 -14.15
C TRP A 609 40.14 -20.88 -14.71
N ASN A 610 40.03 -21.70 -15.77
CA ASN A 610 38.72 -22.05 -16.33
C ASN A 610 37.78 -22.62 -15.24
N PRO A 611 36.54 -22.13 -15.10
CA PRO A 611 35.60 -22.49 -14.03
C PRO A 611 35.06 -23.93 -14.09
N HIS A 612 35.27 -24.62 -15.22
CA HIS A 612 34.93 -26.03 -15.41
C HIS A 612 36.00 -27.00 -14.87
N SER A 613 37.09 -26.49 -14.29
CA SER A 613 38.21 -27.29 -13.80
C SER A 613 38.15 -27.60 -12.29
N ARG A 614 39.08 -28.43 -11.80
CA ARG A 614 39.36 -28.67 -10.36
C ARG A 614 39.79 -27.40 -9.59
N HIS A 615 39.84 -26.23 -10.23
CA HIS A 615 40.38 -24.97 -9.69
C HIS A 615 39.33 -24.02 -9.11
N ARG A 616 38.06 -24.42 -8.96
CA ARG A 616 36.99 -23.56 -8.39
C ARG A 616 37.39 -22.95 -7.04
N PHE A 617 37.95 -23.75 -6.15
CA PHE A 617 38.41 -23.29 -4.83
C PHE A 617 39.54 -22.26 -4.93
N LEU A 618 40.48 -22.47 -5.87
CA LEU A 618 41.59 -21.55 -6.10
C LEU A 618 41.11 -20.22 -6.70
N ASN A 619 40.15 -20.25 -7.62
CA ASN A 619 39.54 -19.06 -8.18
C ASN A 619 38.83 -18.22 -7.11
N VAL A 620 38.08 -18.85 -6.20
CA VAL A 620 37.44 -18.15 -5.06
C VAL A 620 38.49 -17.47 -4.18
N PHE A 621 39.61 -18.14 -3.90
CA PHE A 621 40.72 -17.55 -3.15
C PHE A 621 41.29 -16.30 -3.85
N HIS A 622 41.52 -16.33 -5.17
CA HIS A 622 42.01 -15.16 -5.91
C HIS A 622 40.99 -14.02 -5.98
N LEU A 623 39.70 -14.33 -6.11
CA LEU A 623 38.63 -13.33 -6.09
C LEU A 623 38.51 -12.64 -4.72
N LEU A 624 38.63 -13.40 -3.63
CA LEU A 624 38.64 -12.85 -2.27
C LEU A 624 39.90 -12.01 -2.02
N ALA A 625 41.07 -12.44 -2.51
CA ALA A 625 42.29 -11.65 -2.44
C ALA A 625 42.19 -10.34 -3.24
N ALA A 626 41.60 -10.38 -4.44
CA ALA A 626 41.35 -9.18 -5.25
C ALA A 626 40.33 -8.23 -4.59
N THR A 627 39.36 -8.78 -3.87
CA THR A 627 38.42 -8.00 -3.04
C THR A 627 39.15 -7.33 -1.88
N LEU A 628 40.02 -8.04 -1.16
CA LEU A 628 40.83 -7.48 -0.08
C LEU A 628 41.77 -6.37 -0.59
N GLN A 629 42.30 -6.50 -1.81
CA GLN A 629 43.12 -5.46 -2.47
C GLN A 629 42.31 -4.27 -3.01
N GLY A 630 40.97 -4.37 -3.02
CA GLY A 630 40.07 -3.31 -3.47
C GLY A 630 39.89 -3.24 -4.98
N ARG A 631 40.35 -4.25 -5.72
CA ARG A 631 40.12 -4.42 -7.16
C ARG A 631 38.70 -4.90 -7.45
N LEU A 632 38.14 -5.70 -6.53
CA LEU A 632 36.76 -6.19 -6.54
C LEU A 632 35.99 -5.75 -5.29
N SER A 633 34.68 -5.96 -5.33
CA SER A 633 33.73 -5.88 -4.22
C SER A 633 33.14 -7.27 -3.95
N LEU A 634 32.61 -7.55 -2.75
CA LEU A 634 31.82 -8.78 -2.55
C LEU A 634 30.50 -8.73 -3.31
N VAL A 635 29.86 -7.57 -3.35
CA VAL A 635 28.59 -7.32 -4.04
C VAL A 635 28.75 -6.17 -5.03
N GLY A 636 28.43 -6.40 -6.30
CA GLY A 636 28.69 -5.46 -7.39
C GLY A 636 28.32 -6.02 -8.76
N ALA A 637 28.91 -5.45 -9.81
CA ALA A 637 28.62 -5.81 -11.21
C ALA A 637 28.98 -7.27 -11.52
N PRO A 638 28.30 -7.94 -12.47
CA PRO A 638 28.69 -9.27 -12.91
C PRO A 638 30.07 -9.27 -13.57
N LEU A 639 30.89 -10.29 -13.28
CA LEU A 639 32.16 -10.51 -13.98
C LEU A 639 31.89 -11.00 -15.41
N THR A 640 32.39 -10.27 -16.41
CA THR A 640 32.25 -10.60 -17.84
C THR A 640 33.63 -10.76 -18.48
N ASP A 641 33.76 -11.65 -19.46
CA ASP A 641 34.97 -11.84 -20.26
C ASP A 641 35.09 -10.83 -21.41
N GLN A 642 33.97 -10.21 -21.80
CA GLN A 642 33.94 -9.12 -22.77
C GLN A 642 34.28 -7.78 -22.10
N ALA A 643 35.10 -6.98 -22.79
CA ALA A 643 35.37 -5.59 -22.41
C ALA A 643 34.10 -4.75 -22.64
N VAL A 644 33.35 -4.48 -21.57
CA VAL A 644 32.17 -3.63 -21.65
C VAL A 644 32.62 -2.18 -21.88
N SER A 645 32.16 -1.56 -22.97
CA SER A 645 32.48 -0.19 -23.38
C SER A 645 31.82 0.90 -22.52
N VAL A 646 31.05 0.50 -21.50
CA VAL A 646 30.31 1.40 -20.62
C VAL A 646 31.18 1.77 -19.42
N ASN A 647 31.26 3.05 -19.11
CA ASN A 647 32.01 3.58 -17.97
C ASN A 647 31.28 3.21 -16.66
N ILE A 648 31.46 1.98 -16.18
CA ILE A 648 30.77 1.47 -14.99
C ILE A 648 31.27 2.25 -13.76
N SER A 649 30.40 3.12 -13.20
CA SER A 649 30.68 3.92 -11.99
C SER A 649 30.71 3.10 -10.68
N TYR A 650 30.62 1.77 -10.75
CA TYR A 650 30.56 0.87 -9.60
C TYR A 650 31.40 -0.40 -9.82
N LYS A 651 31.91 -1.02 -8.75
CA LYS A 651 32.90 -2.11 -8.85
C LYS A 651 32.26 -3.45 -9.24
N TYR A 652 33.02 -4.29 -9.95
CA TYR A 652 32.70 -5.70 -10.14
C TYR A 652 32.61 -6.44 -8.80
N GLY A 653 31.58 -7.28 -8.68
CA GLY A 653 31.24 -8.05 -7.50
C GLY A 653 31.50 -9.55 -7.68
N LEU A 654 31.79 -10.25 -6.59
CA LEU A 654 31.71 -11.72 -6.57
C LEU A 654 30.25 -12.18 -6.77
N THR A 655 29.31 -11.43 -6.21
CA THR A 655 27.87 -11.57 -6.46
C THR A 655 27.23 -10.20 -6.66
N GLY A 656 25.92 -10.15 -6.91
CA GLY A 656 25.20 -8.93 -7.21
C GLY A 656 23.71 -9.19 -7.41
N LEU A 657 22.94 -8.11 -7.44
CA LEU A 657 21.49 -8.16 -7.59
C LEU A 657 21.07 -8.80 -8.93
N LEU A 658 21.90 -8.64 -9.96
CA LEU A 658 21.70 -9.23 -11.27
C LEU A 658 21.90 -10.75 -11.24
N GLN A 659 23.00 -11.24 -10.67
CA GLN A 659 23.32 -12.67 -10.63
C GLN A 659 22.26 -13.50 -9.91
N ILE A 660 21.63 -12.95 -8.85
CA ILE A 660 20.57 -13.67 -8.12
C ILE A 660 19.22 -13.71 -8.87
N ASN A 661 19.01 -12.84 -9.85
CA ASN A 661 17.76 -12.73 -10.61
C ASN A 661 17.89 -13.13 -12.09
N GLU A 662 19.05 -13.66 -12.51
CA GLU A 662 19.40 -13.90 -13.92
C GLU A 662 18.36 -14.72 -14.68
N LYS A 663 17.77 -15.75 -14.06
CA LYS A 663 16.73 -16.60 -14.67
C LYS A 663 15.44 -15.87 -15.07
N ARG A 664 15.28 -14.60 -14.66
CA ARG A 664 14.09 -13.77 -14.87
C ARG A 664 14.32 -12.63 -15.85
N LEU A 665 15.58 -12.37 -16.22
CA LEU A 665 16.00 -11.20 -16.99
C LEU A 665 16.45 -11.66 -18.37
N PHE A 666 15.66 -11.34 -19.40
CA PHE A 666 15.91 -11.82 -20.77
C PHE A 666 16.45 -10.71 -21.67
N ARG A 667 16.13 -9.43 -21.38
CA ARG A 667 16.58 -8.28 -22.18
C ARG A 667 17.71 -7.52 -21.49
N GLN A 668 18.62 -6.95 -22.27
CA GLN A 668 19.76 -6.19 -21.73
C GLN A 668 19.32 -4.92 -20.99
N GLU A 669 18.23 -4.28 -21.41
CA GLU A 669 17.65 -3.11 -20.74
C GLU A 669 17.14 -3.42 -19.33
N GLU A 670 16.53 -4.60 -19.12
CA GLU A 670 16.09 -5.06 -17.79
C GLU A 670 17.29 -5.25 -16.86
N LYS A 671 18.39 -5.80 -17.38
CA LYS A 671 19.63 -5.97 -16.62
C LYS A 671 20.19 -4.62 -16.13
N ASN A 672 20.22 -3.63 -17.02
CA ASN A 672 20.70 -2.28 -16.70
C ASN A 672 19.83 -1.59 -15.62
N ARG A 673 18.50 -1.79 -15.64
CA ARG A 673 17.58 -1.27 -14.62
C ARG A 673 17.84 -1.85 -13.23
N PHE A 674 18.11 -3.16 -13.13
CA PHE A 674 18.45 -3.80 -11.85
C PHE A 674 19.76 -3.27 -11.26
N GLU A 675 20.75 -3.00 -12.10
CA GLU A 675 22.01 -2.37 -11.66
C GLU A 675 21.78 -0.95 -11.15
N LEU A 676 21.00 -0.15 -11.87
CA LEU A 676 20.64 1.20 -11.45
C LEU A 676 19.85 1.19 -10.12
N TYR A 677 18.92 0.26 -9.96
CA TYR A 677 18.14 0.08 -8.73
C TYR A 677 19.04 -0.20 -7.52
N TYR A 678 20.04 -1.08 -7.68
CA TYR A 678 21.01 -1.36 -6.63
C TYR A 678 21.80 -0.10 -6.23
N LEU A 679 22.19 0.74 -7.19
CA LEU A 679 22.92 1.98 -6.92
C LEU A 679 22.07 3.04 -6.23
N GLN A 680 20.81 3.16 -6.64
CA GLN A 680 19.83 4.10 -6.05
C GLN A 680 19.42 3.71 -4.63
N ASN A 681 19.37 2.41 -4.32
CA ASN A 681 18.87 1.91 -3.05
C ASN A 681 19.98 1.28 -2.17
N TYR A 682 21.25 1.56 -2.49
CA TYR A 682 22.37 0.94 -1.82
C TYR A 682 22.30 1.08 -0.30
N SER A 683 22.41 -0.05 0.38
CA SER A 683 22.68 -0.12 1.82
C SER A 683 23.50 -1.36 2.14
N ILE A 684 24.26 -1.31 3.24
CA ILE A 684 25.05 -2.46 3.72
C ILE A 684 24.17 -3.68 3.99
N TRP A 685 22.90 -3.47 4.36
CA TRP A 685 21.95 -4.56 4.59
C TRP A 685 21.55 -5.25 3.29
N MET A 686 21.40 -4.48 2.20
CA MET A 686 21.13 -5.03 0.88
C MET A 686 22.29 -5.91 0.41
N ASP A 687 23.54 -5.54 0.71
CA ASP A 687 24.71 -6.40 0.44
C ASP A 687 24.65 -7.72 1.21
N PHE A 688 24.38 -7.66 2.52
CA PHE A 688 24.24 -8.87 3.33
C PHE A 688 23.11 -9.77 2.82
N GLU A 689 21.99 -9.18 2.41
CA GLU A 689 20.87 -9.92 1.82
C GLU A 689 21.27 -10.61 0.51
N ILE A 690 21.96 -9.92 -0.39
CA ILE A 690 22.44 -10.48 -1.66
C ILE A 690 23.44 -11.62 -1.39
N ILE A 691 24.40 -11.41 -0.49
CA ILE A 691 25.37 -12.45 -0.09
C ILE A 691 24.64 -13.68 0.47
N PHE A 692 23.69 -13.48 1.37
CA PHE A 692 22.92 -14.57 1.98
C PHE A 692 22.09 -15.34 0.95
N LYS A 693 21.38 -14.64 0.05
CA LYS A 693 20.64 -15.28 -1.04
C LYS A 693 21.55 -16.09 -1.96
N THR A 694 22.73 -15.55 -2.30
CA THR A 694 23.73 -16.23 -3.12
C THR A 694 24.20 -17.54 -2.50
N LEU A 695 24.39 -17.57 -1.17
CA LEU A 695 24.75 -18.78 -0.43
C LEU A 695 23.63 -19.83 -0.45
N LEU A 696 22.36 -19.40 -0.30
CA LEU A 696 21.21 -20.30 -0.31
C LEU A 696 20.88 -20.87 -1.70
N SER A 697 21.00 -20.05 -2.74
CA SER A 697 20.60 -20.44 -4.09
C SER A 697 21.64 -21.32 -4.80
N GLY A 698 22.80 -21.58 -4.17
CA GLY A 698 23.91 -22.33 -4.77
C GLY A 698 24.47 -21.68 -6.04
N THR A 699 24.06 -20.43 -6.31
CA THR A 699 24.39 -19.62 -7.49
C THR A 699 25.79 -19.06 -7.29
N CYS A 700 26.78 -19.94 -7.19
CA CYS A 700 28.16 -19.56 -7.00
C CYS A 700 28.66 -18.82 -8.25
N CYS A 701 29.26 -17.63 -8.06
CA CYS A 701 30.20 -16.80 -8.87
C CYS A 701 30.40 -17.00 -10.40
N PHE A 702 30.10 -18.17 -10.95
CA PHE A 702 30.55 -18.66 -12.24
C PHE A 702 29.47 -18.68 -13.32
N ILE A 703 28.23 -18.27 -13.03
CA ILE A 703 27.13 -18.42 -13.99
C ILE A 703 27.27 -17.48 -15.19
N TYR A 704 27.87 -16.29 -15.04
CA TYR A 704 28.21 -15.45 -16.20
C TYR A 704 29.38 -15.99 -17.05
N MET A 705 30.20 -16.91 -16.53
CA MET A 705 31.20 -17.60 -17.35
C MET A 705 30.59 -18.77 -18.15
N ASN A 706 29.37 -19.23 -17.82
CA ASN A 706 28.69 -20.29 -18.58
C ASN A 706 28.07 -19.80 -19.89
N ALA A 707 27.68 -18.53 -19.99
CA ALA A 707 27.02 -18.01 -21.19
C ALA A 707 27.99 -17.72 -22.35
N ALA A 708 29.28 -17.46 -22.06
CA ALA A 708 30.24 -17.03 -23.08
C ALA A 708 31.01 -18.20 -23.74
N ILE A 709 31.01 -19.40 -23.15
CA ILE A 709 31.78 -20.55 -23.67
C ILE A 709 30.92 -21.46 -24.56
N ASN A 710 29.59 -21.43 -24.44
CA ASN A 710 28.69 -22.30 -25.24
C ASN A 710 28.43 -21.82 -26.68
N ASN A 711 29.02 -20.70 -27.14
CA ASN A 711 28.90 -20.21 -28.52
C ASN A 711 30.19 -20.37 -29.33
N GLY A 712 31.07 -21.28 -28.94
CA GLY A 712 32.32 -21.54 -29.66
C GLY A 712 32.86 -22.93 -29.40
N ASP A 713 32.14 -23.95 -29.85
CA ASP A 713 32.67 -25.22 -30.38
C ASP A 713 31.76 -25.68 -31.52
#